data_AF-B4ULX6-F1
#
_entry.id   AF-B4ULX6-F1
#
_cell.length_a   1.000
_cell.length_b   1.000
_cell.length_c   1.000
_cell.angle_alpha   90.00
_cell.angle_beta   90.00
_cell.angle_gamma   90.00
#
_symmetry.space_group_name_H-M   'P 1'
#
loop_
_entity.id
_entity.type
_entity.pdbx_description
1 polymer ?
#
loop_
_entity_poly.entity_id
_entity_poly.type
_entity_poly.pdbx_seq_one_letter_code
_entity_poly.pdbx_strand_id
1 'polypeptide(L)'
;MIRMIHGLAVAALVAAAGLAGCSSTEDKKCQDFCGEGAACVGGACVAVEACSPACGAGTVCQGAGASATCVPLLSSACAGGCAQDQVCLAAGGTAACVGVCGAGQAWNAGAQRCEATASLCGPGQAWNATALRCEVTNIHAAWLTGPFTKGEEVTAECLTCHAGAGQEMLASAHFRWAGPTPGLRDAAGNPVDDGTVGKKGLINDFCVAVPSNEGRCGECHAGYGDPAQKKLAYQLAPDAGRVDCLVCHADLGTGYVKAQKNFGVADVKPVSGCSPACTGTQVCLPLEAGPACVAPGSPEYAAKLSDVLLQAARSVRRPGRDNCGKCHFYAGGGDNVKMGDLASSLAAPAGPEVDVHMGSANAGAPTLCVDCHAGDAFRHDRMKGTGLSVAMVEEAPLACADCHAPTAPIHTAKHLAAVACQTCHVPAFSRQLATKTSWDWEQAGYKDCKYPGAPQAIVDACVTNPASPAFGTSKAVIDGVEVDYNWQKGVFVMEKGVKPAYRWYDGTARHTTVAGALASFDPADGLAAGAPIALSEPAARLGDAGARVTPFKHMQGRQPVMIDGAFAIVPHVFGAWSLWGTKPDPTAAGASIPVVPATSAAPTGPRYGDHATYAAFLDAMWNDVVSFGAATAGQVPVLVTVAAGHATRDAAGDVTLDAPGHGLASGTYNVMTPDAGFAPGIKAVTAVDANTLRWHEAALPNPAAPVVSTQPVRLFRALVRGVDWRWSDTEMFMNVNHEVAPRAQAISACTDCHAPGARVPVCDLYQGAATRPFGCP
;
A
#
# COMPACT_ATOMS: atom_id res chain seq x y z
N MET A 1 38.01 71.29 26.81
CA MET A 1 38.24 71.05 28.24
C MET A 1 38.36 69.54 28.44
N ILE A 2 39.58 69.02 28.63
CA ILE A 2 40.08 68.34 29.86
C ILE A 2 39.52 66.90 29.96
N ARG A 3 40.24 65.83 29.54
CA ARG A 3 41.31 65.05 30.22
C ARG A 3 40.99 64.50 31.63
N MET A 4 41.19 63.17 31.75
CA MET A 4 41.46 62.34 32.95
C MET A 4 40.26 61.99 33.84
N ILE A 5 40.03 60.71 34.17
CA ILE A 5 40.66 59.99 35.30
C ILE A 5 40.91 58.48 34.98
N HIS A 6 42.11 57.99 35.35
CA HIS A 6 42.56 56.58 35.46
C HIS A 6 41.84 55.86 36.62
N GLY A 7 41.51 54.56 36.63
CA GLY A 7 42.39 53.38 36.60
C GLY A 7 42.57 52.76 38.00
N LEU A 8 42.56 51.41 38.09
CA LEU A 8 42.83 50.48 39.23
C LEU A 8 41.59 50.05 40.07
N ALA A 9 41.35 48.77 40.43
CA ALA A 9 42.25 47.61 40.58
C ALA A 9 41.49 46.26 40.41
N VAL A 10 42.04 45.29 39.66
CA VAL A 10 42.64 43.99 40.11
C VAL A 10 41.61 42.95 40.58
N ALA A 11 41.22 41.99 39.73
CA ALA A 11 41.80 40.65 39.56
C ALA A 11 41.61 39.70 40.76
N ALA A 12 40.63 38.80 40.65
CA ALA A 12 40.65 37.44 41.21
C ALA A 12 39.50 36.62 40.60
N LEU A 13 39.75 35.33 40.34
CA LEU A 13 38.85 34.28 39.82
C LEU A 13 38.71 34.18 38.29
N VAL A 14 39.84 33.98 37.62
CA VAL A 14 39.93 32.98 36.55
C VAL A 14 40.63 31.76 37.13
N ALA A 15 39.85 30.74 37.49
CA ALA A 15 40.32 29.37 37.66
C ALA A 15 39.16 28.38 37.52
N ALA A 16 39.20 27.62 36.43
CA ALA A 16 38.72 26.25 36.27
C ALA A 16 37.20 25.94 36.32
N ALA A 17 36.54 26.10 35.16
CA ALA A 17 35.66 25.09 34.56
C ALA A 17 35.57 25.36 33.05
N GLY A 18 35.99 24.40 32.22
CA GLY A 18 36.38 24.61 30.82
C GLY A 18 35.29 24.52 29.75
N LEU A 19 35.73 24.92 28.54
CA LEU A 19 35.12 24.86 27.18
C LEU A 19 34.31 26.13 26.77
N ALA A 20 34.56 26.82 25.66
CA ALA A 20 35.41 26.53 24.49
C ALA A 20 36.01 27.83 23.89
N GLY A 21 37.33 27.84 23.65
CA GLY A 21 37.94 28.75 22.67
C GLY A 21 37.68 28.23 21.25
N CYS A 22 37.64 29.12 20.26
CA CYS A 22 37.56 28.74 18.85
C CYS A 22 38.71 27.80 18.49
N SER A 23 38.41 26.51 18.31
CA SER A 23 39.39 25.49 17.91
C SER A 23 39.11 24.85 16.55
N SER A 24 38.12 25.34 15.79
CA SER A 24 37.83 24.82 14.45
C SER A 24 37.89 25.91 13.37
N THR A 25 38.48 25.53 12.24
CA THR A 25 38.61 26.30 10.99
C THR A 25 37.29 26.35 10.20
N GLU A 26 36.13 26.31 10.87
CA GLU A 26 34.83 26.47 10.21
C GLU A 26 34.51 27.96 10.06
N ASP A 27 34.63 28.48 8.84
CA ASP A 27 34.54 29.92 8.50
C ASP A 27 33.30 30.63 9.08
N LYS A 28 32.16 29.93 9.15
CA LYS A 28 30.88 30.55 9.52
C LYS A 28 30.76 30.91 11.01
N LYS A 29 31.33 30.09 11.91
CA LYS A 29 31.35 30.39 13.37
C LYS A 29 32.46 31.37 13.75
N CYS A 30 33.54 31.40 12.98
CA CYS A 30 34.62 32.38 13.16
C CYS A 30 34.18 33.80 12.76
N GLN A 31 33.44 33.95 11.66
CA GLN A 31 32.92 35.25 11.21
C GLN A 31 31.93 35.88 12.20
N ASP A 32 31.05 35.08 12.80
CA ASP A 32 30.10 35.56 13.82
C ASP A 32 30.80 36.02 15.11
N PHE A 33 31.97 35.47 15.44
CA PHE A 33 32.73 35.78 16.66
C PHE A 33 33.72 36.95 16.48
N CYS A 34 34.35 37.07 15.30
CA CYS A 34 35.37 38.08 15.03
C CYS A 34 34.89 39.27 14.18
N GLY A 35 33.68 39.21 13.62
CA GLY A 35 33.12 40.21 12.70
C GLY A 35 33.56 40.01 11.25
N GLU A 36 32.83 40.64 10.31
CA GLU A 36 33.21 40.66 8.88
C GLU A 36 34.61 41.24 8.71
N GLY A 37 35.48 40.54 7.96
CA GLY A 37 36.85 40.97 7.68
C GLY A 37 37.91 40.50 8.68
N ALA A 38 37.62 39.56 9.58
CA ALA A 38 38.60 38.99 10.51
C ALA A 38 38.55 37.45 10.59
N ALA A 39 39.68 36.81 10.92
CA ALA A 39 39.82 35.36 11.11
C ALA A 39 40.40 35.02 12.49
N CYS A 40 40.03 33.87 13.06
CA CYS A 40 40.54 33.41 14.36
C CYS A 40 41.82 32.58 14.19
N VAL A 41 42.95 33.05 14.74
CA VAL A 41 44.24 32.35 14.70
C VAL A 41 44.78 32.21 16.12
N GLY A 42 44.92 30.98 16.60
CA GLY A 42 45.47 30.71 17.95
C GLY A 42 44.62 31.27 19.10
N GLY A 43 43.32 31.47 18.90
CA GLY A 43 42.40 32.02 19.90
C GLY A 43 42.26 33.54 19.91
N ALA A 44 42.89 34.26 18.96
CA ALA A 44 42.76 35.71 18.79
C ALA A 44 42.13 36.06 17.44
N CYS A 45 41.27 37.09 17.40
CA CYS A 45 40.71 37.64 16.17
C CYS A 45 41.74 38.56 15.49
N VAL A 46 42.09 38.26 14.23
CA VAL A 46 43.04 39.03 13.43
C VAL A 46 42.33 39.55 12.18
N ALA A 47 42.43 40.85 11.89
CA ALA A 47 41.86 41.44 10.69
C ALA A 47 42.53 40.88 9.43
N VAL A 48 41.73 40.42 8.47
CA VAL A 48 42.17 39.90 7.17
C VAL A 48 42.08 41.02 6.14
N GLU A 49 42.96 42.01 6.26
CA GLU A 49 43.29 42.95 5.19
C GLU A 49 44.81 43.14 5.19
N ALA A 50 45.53 42.20 4.57
CA ALA A 50 46.99 42.23 4.57
C ALA A 50 47.61 42.72 3.24
N CYS A 51 46.85 42.73 2.14
CA CYS A 51 47.25 43.39 0.89
C CYS A 51 46.01 43.99 0.21
N SER A 52 45.59 45.16 0.70
CA SER A 52 44.61 46.00 0.01
C SER A 52 45.19 47.40 -0.24
N PRO A 53 45.13 47.93 -1.48
CA PRO A 53 44.52 47.29 -2.65
C PRO A 53 45.32 46.08 -3.14
N ALA A 54 44.65 45.18 -3.87
CA ALA A 54 45.23 43.96 -4.42
C ALA A 54 46.56 44.25 -5.14
N CYS A 55 47.58 43.42 -4.87
CA CYS A 55 48.87 43.52 -5.53
C CYS A 55 48.69 43.58 -7.06
N GLY A 56 49.36 44.55 -7.72
CA GLY A 56 49.21 44.79 -9.16
C GLY A 56 49.70 43.60 -10.01
N ALA A 57 49.30 43.59 -11.29
CA ALA A 57 49.69 42.55 -12.23
C ALA A 57 51.22 42.32 -12.23
N GLY A 58 51.65 41.08 -11.98
CA GLY A 58 53.06 40.74 -11.86
C GLY A 58 53.63 40.74 -10.43
N THR A 59 52.79 40.80 -9.39
CA THR A 59 53.21 40.65 -7.98
C THR A 59 52.25 39.76 -7.17
N VAL A 60 52.72 39.10 -6.11
CA VAL A 60 51.90 38.29 -5.19
C VAL A 60 52.13 38.72 -3.73
N CYS A 61 51.09 38.65 -2.90
CA CYS A 61 51.15 39.01 -1.48
C CYS A 61 51.86 37.89 -0.68
N GLN A 62 52.92 38.22 0.04
CA GLN A 62 53.70 37.26 0.83
C GLN A 62 53.80 37.72 2.30
N GLY A 63 53.43 36.85 3.24
CA GLY A 63 53.40 37.11 4.69
C GLY A 63 51.99 37.02 5.29
N ALA A 64 51.89 37.11 6.62
CA ALA A 64 50.62 37.15 7.36
C ALA A 64 50.61 38.33 8.35
N GLY A 65 49.45 38.97 8.52
CA GLY A 65 49.31 40.17 9.34
C GLY A 65 50.16 41.34 8.84
N ALA A 66 50.64 42.19 9.76
CA ALA A 66 51.40 43.42 9.45
C ALA A 66 52.76 43.22 8.74
N SER A 67 53.14 41.98 8.44
CA SER A 67 54.38 41.63 7.72
C SER A 67 54.16 41.32 6.23
N ALA A 68 52.92 41.37 5.75
CA ALA A 68 52.58 41.06 4.36
C ALA A 68 53.07 42.15 3.39
N THR A 69 53.73 41.75 2.30
CA THR A 69 54.25 42.65 1.25
C THR A 69 54.01 42.09 -0.14
N CYS A 70 53.78 42.95 -1.14
CA CYS A 70 53.68 42.53 -2.54
C CYS A 70 55.08 42.32 -3.14
N VAL A 71 55.39 41.09 -3.56
CA VAL A 71 56.68 40.72 -4.18
C VAL A 71 56.52 40.41 -5.67
N PRO A 72 57.50 40.75 -6.53
CA PRO A 72 57.44 40.50 -7.99
C PRO A 72 57.34 39.00 -8.33
N LEU A 73 56.53 38.66 -9.34
CA LEU A 73 56.33 37.31 -9.88
C LEU A 73 57.56 36.73 -10.62
N LEU A 74 58.66 37.47 -10.72
CA LEU A 74 59.86 37.05 -11.42
C LEU A 74 61.08 37.20 -10.52
N SER A 75 61.45 36.11 -9.85
CA SER A 75 62.84 35.93 -9.42
C SER A 75 63.66 35.49 -10.64
N SER A 76 64.88 36.04 -10.79
CA SER A 76 65.85 35.62 -11.81
C SER A 76 66.31 34.15 -11.67
N ALA A 77 65.83 33.44 -10.66
CA ALA A 77 66.18 32.05 -10.38
C ALA A 77 65.29 31.02 -11.13
N CYS A 78 64.16 31.44 -11.72
CA CYS A 78 63.32 30.62 -12.62
C CYS A 78 63.39 31.13 -14.08
N ALA A 79 64.54 31.65 -14.53
CA ALA A 79 64.69 32.41 -15.77
C ALA A 79 64.31 31.67 -17.08
N GLY A 80 64.02 30.37 -17.04
CA GLY A 80 63.49 29.60 -18.17
C GLY A 80 61.96 29.64 -18.33
N GLY A 81 61.23 30.23 -17.37
CA GLY A 81 59.77 30.15 -17.29
C GLY A 81 59.32 28.80 -16.72
N CYS A 82 58.26 28.81 -15.90
CA CYS A 82 57.61 27.58 -15.45
C CYS A 82 56.56 27.14 -16.48
N ALA A 83 56.19 25.85 -16.49
CA ALA A 83 55.13 25.34 -17.36
C ALA A 83 53.76 25.98 -17.02
N GLN A 84 52.76 25.86 -17.92
CA GLN A 84 51.47 26.56 -17.81
C GLN A 84 50.74 26.34 -16.46
N ASP A 85 50.92 25.20 -15.80
CA ASP A 85 50.30 24.89 -14.50
C ASP A 85 51.29 24.91 -13.32
N GLN A 86 52.39 25.65 -13.43
CA GLN A 86 53.40 25.81 -12.38
C GLN A 86 53.55 27.27 -11.96
N VAL A 87 53.82 27.46 -10.67
CA VAL A 87 54.19 28.77 -10.09
C VAL A 87 55.62 28.68 -9.54
N CYS A 88 56.45 29.68 -9.83
CA CYS A 88 57.78 29.78 -9.26
C CYS A 88 57.67 30.23 -7.80
N LEU A 89 58.03 29.36 -6.86
CA LEU A 89 58.12 29.67 -5.44
C LEU A 89 59.59 29.84 -5.06
N ALA A 90 59.92 30.95 -4.39
CA ALA A 90 61.25 31.21 -3.86
C ALA A 90 61.17 31.31 -2.32
N ALA A 91 61.81 30.38 -1.62
CA ALA A 91 61.92 30.40 -0.17
C ALA A 91 63.34 29.98 0.25
N GLY A 92 64.00 30.81 1.07
CA GLY A 92 65.33 30.47 1.63
C GLY A 92 66.51 30.46 0.64
N GLY A 93 66.37 31.09 -0.54
CA GLY A 93 67.46 31.21 -1.53
C GLY A 93 67.47 30.12 -2.62
N THR A 94 66.53 29.18 -2.59
CA THR A 94 66.25 28.25 -3.70
C THR A 94 64.91 28.59 -4.33
N ALA A 95 64.86 28.64 -5.66
CA ALA A 95 63.62 28.83 -6.42
C ALA A 95 63.27 27.55 -7.17
N ALA A 96 62.01 27.14 -7.11
CA ALA A 96 61.52 25.95 -7.78
C ALA A 96 60.15 26.21 -8.42
N CYS A 97 59.94 25.65 -9.61
CA CYS A 97 58.61 25.59 -10.22
C CYS A 97 57.79 24.51 -9.49
N VAL A 98 56.70 24.91 -8.85
CA VAL A 98 55.79 24.01 -8.13
C VAL A 98 54.48 23.95 -8.89
N GLY A 99 54.00 22.75 -9.19
CA GLY A 99 52.71 22.54 -9.84
C GLY A 99 51.57 23.02 -8.94
N VAL A 100 50.67 23.84 -9.49
CA VAL A 100 49.47 24.31 -8.81
C VAL A 100 48.27 23.84 -9.62
N CYS A 101 47.58 22.82 -9.12
CA CYS A 101 46.48 22.18 -9.83
C CYS A 101 45.11 22.57 -9.26
N GLY A 102 44.10 22.58 -10.12
CA GLY A 102 42.71 22.80 -9.71
C GLY A 102 42.18 21.66 -8.83
N ALA A 103 41.03 21.89 -8.20
CA ALA A 103 40.35 20.85 -7.43
C ALA A 103 40.13 19.60 -8.30
N GLY A 104 40.52 18.44 -7.77
CA GLY A 104 40.41 17.18 -8.49
C GLY A 104 41.61 16.80 -9.37
N GLN A 105 42.65 17.64 -9.43
CA GLN A 105 43.85 17.40 -10.22
C GLN A 105 45.10 17.29 -9.35
N ALA A 106 46.10 16.55 -9.81
CA ALA A 106 47.42 16.46 -9.19
C ALA A 106 48.52 16.71 -10.22
N TRP A 107 49.62 17.28 -9.75
CA TRP A 107 50.77 17.60 -10.59
C TRP A 107 51.53 16.33 -10.98
N ASN A 108 51.64 16.05 -12.28
CA ASN A 108 52.48 14.97 -12.80
C ASN A 108 53.86 15.52 -13.19
N ALA A 109 54.88 15.26 -12.39
CA ALA A 109 56.24 15.75 -12.62
C ALA A 109 56.90 15.16 -13.89
N GLY A 110 56.50 13.97 -14.34
CA GLY A 110 57.01 13.37 -15.58
C GLY A 110 56.41 14.00 -16.84
N ALA A 111 55.12 14.35 -16.79
CA ALA A 111 54.39 14.96 -17.89
C ALA A 111 54.40 16.51 -17.86
N GLN A 112 54.91 17.11 -16.79
CA GLN A 112 54.97 18.56 -16.57
C GLN A 112 53.61 19.28 -16.77
N ARG A 113 52.52 18.66 -16.28
CA ARG A 113 51.16 19.22 -16.34
C ARG A 113 50.31 18.71 -15.17
N CYS A 114 49.21 19.40 -14.90
CA CYS A 114 48.17 18.89 -14.01
C CYS A 114 47.36 17.78 -14.69
N GLU A 115 47.17 16.66 -14.00
CA GLU A 115 46.35 15.54 -14.48
C GLU A 115 45.17 15.31 -13.55
N ALA A 116 44.04 14.91 -14.13
CA ALA A 116 42.86 14.51 -13.38
C ALA A 116 43.21 13.37 -12.40
N THR A 117 42.53 13.35 -11.26
CA THR A 117 42.67 12.29 -10.27
C THR A 117 41.31 11.71 -9.89
N ALA A 118 41.34 10.60 -9.15
CA ALA A 118 40.13 9.93 -8.69
C ALA A 118 39.19 10.83 -7.87
N SER A 119 39.67 11.94 -7.29
CA SER A 119 38.83 12.87 -6.52
C SER A 119 37.86 13.69 -7.39
N LEU A 120 37.99 13.63 -8.72
CA LEU A 120 36.97 14.15 -9.66
C LEU A 120 35.76 13.23 -9.80
N CYS A 121 35.88 11.95 -9.42
CA CYS A 121 34.82 10.99 -9.68
C CYS A 121 33.66 11.22 -8.71
N GLY A 122 32.49 11.47 -9.30
CA GLY A 122 31.24 11.57 -8.58
C GLY A 122 30.65 10.20 -8.22
N PRO A 123 29.49 10.18 -7.54
CA PRO A 123 28.76 8.95 -7.26
C PRO A 123 28.51 8.13 -8.53
N GLY A 124 28.67 6.80 -8.46
CA GLY A 124 28.46 5.93 -9.60
C GLY A 124 29.55 5.99 -10.68
N GLN A 125 30.71 6.58 -10.37
CA GLN A 125 31.87 6.61 -11.25
C GLN A 125 33.07 5.94 -10.60
N ALA A 126 33.91 5.30 -11.41
CA ALA A 126 35.19 4.76 -11.00
C ALA A 126 36.33 5.40 -11.79
N TRP A 127 37.47 5.60 -11.13
CA TRP A 127 38.65 6.17 -11.77
C TRP A 127 39.35 5.14 -12.66
N ASN A 128 39.50 5.46 -13.94
CA ASN A 128 40.35 4.70 -14.85
C ASN A 128 41.74 5.35 -14.92
N ALA A 129 42.70 4.76 -14.20
CA ALA A 129 44.07 5.29 -14.11
C ALA A 129 44.83 5.27 -15.45
N THR A 130 44.43 4.41 -16.40
CA THR A 130 45.07 4.37 -17.73
C THR A 130 44.53 5.47 -18.63
N ALA A 131 43.22 5.72 -18.59
CA ALA A 131 42.55 6.73 -19.40
C ALA A 131 42.54 8.13 -18.76
N LEU A 132 43.00 8.25 -17.51
CA LEU A 132 42.98 9.48 -16.70
C LEU A 132 41.62 10.17 -16.69
N ARG A 133 40.55 9.39 -16.53
CA ARG A 133 39.16 9.88 -16.48
C ARG A 133 38.28 9.02 -15.58
N CYS A 134 37.17 9.60 -15.15
CA CYS A 134 36.11 8.88 -14.45
C CYS A 134 35.19 8.18 -15.46
N GLU A 135 34.92 6.90 -15.22
CA GLU A 135 34.04 6.08 -16.05
C GLU A 135 32.79 5.73 -15.24
N VAL A 136 31.61 5.85 -15.87
CA VAL A 136 30.33 5.57 -15.21
C VAL A 136 30.20 4.07 -14.98
N THR A 137 30.11 3.66 -13.73
CA THR A 137 29.88 2.27 -13.29
C THR A 137 28.45 2.03 -12.85
N ASN A 138 27.74 3.08 -12.44
CA ASN A 138 26.30 3.07 -12.16
C ASN A 138 25.69 4.39 -12.65
N ILE A 139 24.94 4.31 -13.76
CA ILE A 139 24.33 5.48 -14.38
C ILE A 139 23.29 6.16 -13.48
N HIS A 140 22.54 5.40 -12.68
CA HIS A 140 21.55 5.96 -11.76
C HIS A 140 22.24 6.78 -10.66
N ALA A 141 23.34 6.26 -10.11
CA ALA A 141 24.14 6.99 -9.12
C ALA A 141 24.81 8.25 -9.71
N ALA A 142 25.28 8.19 -10.96
CA ALA A 142 25.91 9.30 -11.64
C ALA A 142 24.93 10.40 -12.08
N TRP A 143 23.72 10.03 -12.49
CA TRP A 143 22.74 10.95 -13.06
C TRP A 143 21.79 11.54 -12.02
N LEU A 144 21.31 10.73 -11.08
CA LEU A 144 20.32 11.18 -10.11
C LEU A 144 21.02 11.91 -8.98
N THR A 145 20.86 13.23 -8.91
CA THR A 145 21.50 14.08 -7.89
C THR A 145 20.57 14.45 -6.75
N GLY A 146 19.25 14.42 -6.95
CA GLY A 146 18.28 14.98 -6.00
C GLY A 146 18.51 16.48 -5.77
N PRO A 147 18.04 17.04 -4.64
CA PRO A 147 17.17 16.41 -3.65
C PRO A 147 15.79 16.07 -4.24
N PHE A 148 15.09 15.11 -3.65
CA PHE A 148 13.72 14.74 -4.03
C PHE A 148 12.80 14.90 -2.84
N THR A 149 11.69 15.60 -2.98
CA THR A 149 10.76 15.84 -1.87
C THR A 149 9.60 14.85 -1.85
N LYS A 150 9.36 14.16 -2.97
CA LYS A 150 8.28 13.17 -3.15
C LYS A 150 8.65 12.17 -4.25
N GLY A 151 7.95 11.03 -4.25
CA GLY A 151 8.22 9.95 -5.20
C GLY A 151 8.01 10.33 -6.67
N GLU A 152 7.02 11.19 -6.96
CA GLU A 152 6.72 11.64 -8.32
C GLU A 152 7.89 12.41 -8.97
N GLU A 153 8.72 13.09 -8.18
CA GLU A 153 9.90 13.80 -8.69
C GLU A 153 10.99 12.81 -9.13
N VAL A 154 11.15 11.70 -8.40
CA VAL A 154 12.01 10.59 -8.82
C VAL A 154 11.49 9.99 -10.12
N THR A 155 10.18 9.72 -10.19
CA THR A 155 9.57 9.16 -11.40
C THR A 155 9.75 10.10 -12.59
N ALA A 156 9.60 11.42 -12.42
CA ALA A 156 9.84 12.39 -13.47
C ALA A 156 11.27 12.27 -14.05
N GLU A 157 12.29 12.13 -13.20
CA GLU A 157 13.67 11.88 -13.64
C GLU A 157 13.82 10.54 -14.36
N CYS A 158 13.21 9.46 -13.85
CA CYS A 158 13.22 8.16 -14.52
C CYS A 158 12.63 8.25 -15.94
N LEU A 159 11.53 8.98 -16.12
CA LEU A 159 10.82 9.10 -17.39
C LEU A 159 11.62 9.83 -18.47
N THR A 160 12.67 10.58 -18.12
CA THR A 160 13.57 11.21 -19.12
C THR A 160 14.28 10.17 -19.99
N CYS A 161 14.54 8.98 -19.45
CA CYS A 161 15.15 7.85 -20.16
C CYS A 161 14.19 6.66 -20.35
N HIS A 162 13.21 6.48 -19.46
CA HIS A 162 12.34 5.31 -19.38
C HIS A 162 10.85 5.62 -19.64
N ALA A 163 10.56 6.62 -20.49
CA ALA A 163 9.19 6.99 -20.86
C ALA A 163 8.35 5.77 -21.32
N GLY A 164 8.93 4.86 -22.10
CA GLY A 164 8.28 3.63 -22.55
C GLY A 164 7.84 2.72 -21.41
N ALA A 165 8.73 2.43 -20.45
CA ALA A 165 8.39 1.62 -19.28
C ALA A 165 7.31 2.29 -18.41
N GLY A 166 7.34 3.62 -18.30
CA GLY A 166 6.27 4.39 -17.66
C GLY A 166 4.90 4.18 -18.31
N GLN A 167 4.83 4.18 -19.64
CA GLN A 167 3.59 3.91 -20.37
C GLN A 167 3.12 2.45 -20.25
N GLU A 168 4.05 1.50 -20.25
CA GLU A 168 3.73 0.09 -19.98
C GLU A 168 3.14 -0.07 -18.57
N MET A 169 3.77 0.52 -17.55
CA MET A 169 3.23 0.47 -16.20
C MET A 169 1.85 1.10 -16.10
N LEU A 170 1.60 2.27 -16.72
CA LEU A 170 0.25 2.86 -16.77
C LEU A 170 -0.78 1.94 -17.44
N ALA A 171 -0.35 1.13 -18.41
CA ALA A 171 -1.20 0.19 -19.10
C ALA A 171 -1.48 -1.09 -18.30
N SER A 172 -0.64 -1.39 -17.31
CA SER A 172 -0.67 -2.65 -16.59
C SER A 172 -1.81 -2.76 -15.58
N ALA A 173 -2.16 -3.99 -15.25
CA ALA A 173 -3.08 -4.32 -14.18
C ALA A 173 -2.52 -3.96 -12.79
N HIS A 174 -1.19 -3.93 -12.62
CA HIS A 174 -0.55 -3.48 -11.39
C HIS A 174 -0.85 -2.00 -11.09
N PHE A 175 -0.91 -1.16 -12.13
CA PHE A 175 -1.30 0.24 -11.98
C PHE A 175 -2.82 0.44 -12.05
N ARG A 176 -3.51 -0.18 -13.01
CA ARG A 176 -4.94 0.03 -13.21
C ARG A 176 -5.81 -0.68 -12.17
N TRP A 177 -5.27 -1.69 -11.49
CA TRP A 177 -6.01 -2.64 -10.65
C TRP A 177 -7.21 -3.28 -11.35
N ALA A 178 -7.11 -3.36 -12.68
CA ALA A 178 -8.05 -3.97 -13.59
C ALA A 178 -7.34 -4.29 -14.90
N GLY A 179 -7.85 -5.27 -15.62
CA GLY A 179 -7.28 -5.71 -16.89
C GLY A 179 -8.20 -6.71 -17.59
N PRO A 180 -7.72 -7.34 -18.66
CA PRO A 180 -8.48 -8.36 -19.38
C PRO A 180 -8.79 -9.54 -18.46
N THR A 181 -10.02 -10.05 -18.51
CA THR A 181 -10.49 -11.20 -17.71
C THR A 181 -11.09 -12.31 -18.57
N PRO A 182 -10.34 -12.88 -19.53
CA PRO A 182 -10.87 -13.86 -20.49
C PRO A 182 -11.37 -15.16 -19.83
N GLY A 183 -10.94 -15.45 -18.60
CA GLY A 183 -11.40 -16.59 -17.79
C GLY A 183 -12.63 -16.30 -16.92
N LEU A 184 -13.06 -15.05 -16.80
CA LEU A 184 -14.21 -14.72 -15.95
C LEU A 184 -15.53 -15.08 -16.64
N ARG A 185 -16.44 -15.66 -15.88
CA ARG A 185 -17.76 -16.10 -16.32
C ARG A 185 -18.83 -15.44 -15.45
N ASP A 186 -19.92 -15.04 -16.07
CA ASP A 186 -21.15 -14.70 -15.35
C ASP A 186 -21.86 -15.97 -14.86
N ALA A 187 -23.01 -15.79 -14.22
CA ALA A 187 -23.80 -16.88 -13.66
C ALA A 187 -24.35 -17.82 -14.72
N ALA A 188 -24.74 -17.26 -15.87
CA ALA A 188 -25.19 -17.99 -17.05
C ALA A 188 -24.02 -18.67 -17.81
N GLY A 189 -22.77 -18.43 -17.39
CA GLY A 189 -21.57 -18.99 -18.00
C GLY A 189 -21.03 -18.19 -19.19
N ASN A 190 -21.54 -16.98 -19.45
CA ASN A 190 -21.01 -16.14 -20.51
C ASN A 190 -19.68 -15.50 -20.10
N PRO A 191 -18.72 -15.30 -21.01
CA PRO A 191 -17.49 -14.56 -20.73
C PRO A 191 -17.77 -13.13 -20.29
N VAL A 192 -17.03 -12.67 -19.29
CA VAL A 192 -17.06 -11.28 -18.82
C VAL A 192 -15.66 -10.71 -18.95
N ASP A 193 -15.46 -9.83 -19.93
CA ASP A 193 -14.15 -9.23 -20.23
C ASP A 193 -14.33 -7.81 -20.76
N ASP A 194 -14.74 -6.89 -19.90
CA ASP A 194 -14.89 -5.47 -20.22
C ASP A 194 -13.64 -4.64 -19.86
N GLY A 195 -12.57 -5.30 -19.40
CA GLY A 195 -11.33 -4.66 -18.95
C GLY A 195 -11.46 -3.84 -17.66
N THR A 196 -12.62 -3.89 -16.99
CA THR A 196 -12.87 -3.14 -15.75
C THR A 196 -12.68 -3.98 -14.50
N VAL A 197 -12.64 -5.31 -14.65
CA VAL A 197 -12.55 -6.25 -13.54
C VAL A 197 -11.10 -6.43 -13.05
N GLY A 198 -10.96 -6.46 -11.73
CA GLY A 198 -9.70 -6.62 -11.01
C GLY A 198 -9.86 -6.13 -9.56
N LYS A 199 -8.76 -5.94 -8.83
CA LYS A 199 -8.81 -5.54 -7.42
C LYS A 199 -9.70 -4.30 -7.15
N LYS A 200 -9.82 -3.37 -8.10
CA LYS A 200 -10.70 -2.19 -7.95
C LYS A 200 -12.20 -2.51 -7.96
N GLY A 201 -12.61 -3.62 -8.59
CA GLY A 201 -14.00 -4.00 -8.81
C GLY A 201 -14.42 -5.31 -8.16
N LEU A 202 -13.52 -6.03 -7.51
CA LEU A 202 -13.80 -7.32 -6.86
C LEU A 202 -14.06 -7.18 -5.37
N ILE A 203 -14.92 -8.06 -4.85
CA ILE A 203 -15.21 -8.21 -3.42
C ILE A 203 -14.48 -9.46 -2.88
N ASN A 204 -14.04 -9.41 -1.62
CA ASN A 204 -13.48 -10.56 -0.91
C ASN A 204 -14.03 -10.65 0.53
N ASP A 205 -13.70 -11.73 1.22
CA ASP A 205 -14.04 -12.03 2.61
C ASP A 205 -12.94 -11.64 3.61
N PHE A 206 -12.08 -10.69 3.22
CA PHE A 206 -11.09 -10.07 4.10
C PHE A 206 -11.54 -8.67 4.51
N CYS A 207 -10.94 -7.63 3.91
CA CYS A 207 -11.31 -6.24 4.13
C CYS A 207 -12.47 -5.80 3.21
N VAL A 208 -13.18 -6.75 2.61
CA VAL A 208 -14.31 -6.55 1.70
C VAL A 208 -13.92 -5.96 0.35
N ALA A 209 -13.67 -4.65 0.25
CA ALA A 209 -13.36 -4.00 -1.02
C ALA A 209 -12.53 -2.73 -0.86
N VAL A 210 -11.97 -2.25 -1.98
CA VAL A 210 -11.14 -1.04 -2.04
C VAL A 210 -11.93 0.27 -1.86
N PRO A 211 -13.11 0.46 -2.48
CA PRO A 211 -13.81 1.74 -2.40
C PRO A 211 -14.03 2.19 -0.96
N SER A 212 -13.90 3.51 -0.74
CA SER A 212 -13.90 4.19 0.58
C SER A 212 -12.68 3.89 1.48
N ASN A 213 -11.92 2.85 1.18
CA ASN A 213 -10.79 2.37 1.97
C ASN A 213 -9.43 2.60 1.29
N GLU A 214 -9.40 3.42 0.24
CA GLU A 214 -8.25 3.67 -0.64
C GLU A 214 -6.99 4.07 0.13
N GLY A 215 -7.14 4.91 1.16
CA GLY A 215 -6.01 5.42 1.94
C GLY A 215 -5.17 4.32 2.57
N ARG A 216 -5.78 3.18 2.93
CA ARG A 216 -5.09 2.00 3.45
C ARG A 216 -4.70 1.04 2.34
N CYS A 217 -5.58 0.77 1.39
CA CYS A 217 -5.30 -0.17 0.30
C CYS A 217 -4.14 0.27 -0.60
N GLY A 218 -3.94 1.58 -0.74
CA GLY A 218 -2.91 2.20 -1.58
C GLY A 218 -1.49 1.87 -1.20
N GLU A 219 -1.24 1.38 0.02
CA GLU A 219 0.10 0.94 0.45
C GLU A 219 0.68 -0.17 -0.44
N CYS A 220 -0.19 -0.87 -1.18
CA CYS A 220 0.16 -1.92 -2.14
C CYS A 220 -0.11 -1.54 -3.62
N HIS A 221 -0.37 -0.26 -3.93
CA HIS A 221 -0.62 0.20 -5.30
C HIS A 221 0.71 0.57 -6.00
N ALA A 222 0.90 0.21 -7.27
CA ALA A 222 2.15 0.52 -8.00
C ALA A 222 2.25 1.99 -8.48
N GLY A 223 1.63 2.91 -7.75
CA GLY A 223 1.62 4.34 -8.03
C GLY A 223 1.47 5.19 -6.78
N TYR A 224 1.67 6.49 -6.95
CA TYR A 224 1.52 7.51 -5.93
C TYR A 224 0.14 8.17 -6.02
N GLY A 225 -0.69 7.93 -5.00
CA GLY A 225 -2.00 8.56 -4.86
C GLY A 225 -1.91 10.01 -4.42
N ASP A 226 -3.07 10.62 -4.19
CA ASP A 226 -3.22 11.99 -3.72
C ASP A 226 -4.06 12.01 -2.44
N PRO A 227 -3.43 12.16 -1.26
CA PRO A 227 -4.15 12.27 0.00
C PRO A 227 -5.09 13.46 0.12
N ALA A 228 -4.79 14.58 -0.54
CA ALA A 228 -5.64 15.77 -0.49
C ALA A 228 -6.94 15.54 -1.27
N GLN A 229 -6.85 14.83 -2.39
CA GLN A 229 -8.02 14.42 -3.18
C GLN A 229 -8.65 13.11 -2.70
N LYS A 230 -8.01 12.40 -1.75
CA LYS A 230 -8.40 11.07 -1.27
C LYS A 230 -8.53 10.04 -2.39
N LYS A 231 -7.55 10.01 -3.31
CA LYS A 231 -7.58 9.17 -4.50
C LYS A 231 -6.31 8.36 -4.66
N LEU A 232 -6.44 7.14 -5.17
CA LEU A 232 -5.31 6.36 -5.70
C LEU A 232 -4.89 6.88 -7.07
N ALA A 233 -3.67 6.55 -7.50
CA ALA A 233 -3.10 7.08 -8.73
C ALA A 233 -3.98 6.81 -9.97
N TYR A 234 -4.61 5.64 -10.05
CA TYR A 234 -5.49 5.28 -11.19
C TYR A 234 -6.84 6.02 -11.21
N GLN A 235 -7.24 6.66 -10.09
CA GLN A 235 -8.48 7.45 -9.98
C GLN A 235 -8.26 8.93 -10.37
N LEU A 236 -7.01 9.29 -10.66
CA LEU A 236 -6.61 10.62 -11.11
C LEU A 236 -6.49 10.64 -12.64
N ALA A 237 -6.22 11.81 -13.21
CA ALA A 237 -5.90 11.91 -14.63
C ALA A 237 -4.71 10.98 -14.95
N PRO A 238 -4.77 10.18 -16.03
CA PRO A 238 -3.69 9.28 -16.41
C PRO A 238 -2.36 10.05 -16.56
N ASP A 239 -1.36 9.66 -15.77
CA ASP A 239 -0.07 10.34 -15.70
C ASP A 239 1.04 9.36 -15.28
N ALA A 240 2.02 9.16 -16.17
CA ALA A 240 3.12 8.23 -15.93
C ALA A 240 4.02 8.71 -14.79
N GLY A 241 4.03 10.01 -14.50
CA GLY A 241 4.73 10.61 -13.36
C GLY A 241 4.24 10.09 -12.00
N ARG A 242 3.06 9.45 -11.96
CA ARG A 242 2.49 8.83 -10.76
C ARG A 242 2.85 7.36 -10.60
N VAL A 243 3.57 6.74 -11.55
CA VAL A 243 4.06 5.36 -11.39
C VAL A 243 5.10 5.32 -10.26
N ASP A 244 4.99 4.35 -9.37
CA ASP A 244 5.99 4.09 -8.34
C ASP A 244 7.02 3.11 -8.89
N CYS A 245 8.09 3.63 -9.50
CA CYS A 245 9.18 2.80 -10.02
C CYS A 245 9.98 2.11 -8.89
N LEU A 246 10.02 2.73 -7.71
CA LEU A 246 10.90 2.34 -6.62
C LEU A 246 10.41 1.10 -5.87
N VAL A 247 9.10 0.91 -5.70
CA VAL A 247 8.56 -0.23 -4.94
C VAL A 247 9.01 -1.58 -5.54
N CYS A 248 9.13 -1.66 -6.86
CA CYS A 248 9.56 -2.87 -7.57
C CYS A 248 11.08 -2.93 -7.76
N HIS A 249 11.75 -1.79 -7.97
CA HIS A 249 13.14 -1.80 -8.44
C HIS A 249 14.18 -1.36 -7.42
N ALA A 250 13.82 -0.53 -6.44
CA ALA A 250 14.79 -0.04 -5.46
C ALA A 250 15.22 -1.16 -4.51
N ASP A 251 16.42 -1.03 -3.94
CA ASP A 251 16.77 -1.76 -2.73
C ASP A 251 15.95 -1.20 -1.55
N LEU A 252 14.98 -1.97 -1.07
CA LEU A 252 14.15 -1.59 0.06
C LEU A 252 14.94 -1.52 1.39
N GLY A 253 16.18 -2.01 1.41
CA GLY A 253 17.14 -1.81 2.49
C GLY A 253 17.54 -0.35 2.72
N THR A 254 17.37 0.52 1.72
CA THR A 254 17.59 1.98 1.81
C THR A 254 16.60 2.69 2.75
N GLY A 255 15.53 1.99 3.16
CA GLY A 255 14.47 2.53 4.01
C GLY A 255 13.27 3.07 3.23
N TYR A 256 13.20 2.89 1.92
CA TYR A 256 12.02 3.24 1.14
C TYR A 256 10.82 2.34 1.47
N VAL A 257 9.67 2.96 1.75
CA VAL A 257 8.38 2.28 1.86
C VAL A 257 7.27 3.14 1.26
N LYS A 258 6.12 2.51 1.03
CA LYS A 258 4.87 3.23 0.76
C LYS A 258 4.12 3.45 2.07
N ALA A 259 3.49 4.61 2.21
CA ALA A 259 2.73 4.95 3.41
C ALA A 259 1.50 4.04 3.58
N GLN A 260 1.35 3.43 4.77
CA GLN A 260 0.32 2.41 5.06
C GLN A 260 -1.12 2.94 5.18
N LYS A 261 -1.27 4.26 5.25
CA LYS A 261 -2.51 4.96 5.62
C LYS A 261 -2.69 6.28 4.87
N ASN A 262 -1.91 6.47 3.80
CA ASN A 262 -1.82 7.74 3.10
C ASN A 262 -1.73 7.55 1.58
N PHE A 263 -2.60 6.70 1.02
CA PHE A 263 -2.78 6.54 -0.43
C PHE A 263 -1.51 6.09 -1.18
N GLY A 264 -0.59 5.41 -0.48
CA GLY A 264 0.61 4.84 -1.08
C GLY A 264 1.66 5.85 -1.51
N VAL A 265 1.63 7.10 -1.03
CA VAL A 265 2.74 8.04 -1.25
C VAL A 265 4.06 7.48 -0.71
N ALA A 266 5.18 7.96 -1.24
CA ALA A 266 6.51 7.61 -0.75
C ALA A 266 6.68 8.00 0.72
N ASP A 267 7.35 7.15 1.50
CA ASP A 267 7.54 7.30 2.94
C ASP A 267 8.84 6.62 3.38
N VAL A 268 9.27 6.93 4.60
CA VAL A 268 10.48 6.39 5.24
C VAL A 268 10.10 5.26 6.19
N LYS A 269 10.81 4.13 6.09
CA LYS A 269 10.65 2.99 6.98
C LYS A 269 10.96 3.41 8.43
N PRO A 270 10.00 3.31 9.36
CA PRO A 270 10.27 3.57 10.76
C PRO A 270 11.24 2.53 11.33
N VAL A 271 12.00 2.93 12.35
CA VAL A 271 12.87 2.03 13.13
C VAL A 271 12.39 1.93 14.58
N SER A 272 12.85 0.92 15.29
CA SER A 272 12.69 0.84 16.75
C SER A 272 13.83 1.56 17.47
N GLY A 273 13.67 1.82 18.77
CA GLY A 273 14.78 2.25 19.64
C GLY A 273 14.84 3.75 19.97
N CYS A 274 13.84 4.54 19.57
CA CYS A 274 13.70 5.90 20.07
C CYS A 274 13.39 5.90 21.57
N SER A 275 14.14 6.70 22.32
CA SER A 275 13.93 6.95 23.75
C SER A 275 13.94 8.46 24.01
N PRO A 276 12.83 9.05 24.52
CA PRO A 276 11.58 8.40 24.88
C PRO A 276 10.82 7.83 23.66
N ALA A 277 9.86 6.94 23.92
CA ALA A 277 9.00 6.39 22.88
C ALA A 277 8.22 7.52 22.19
N CYS A 278 8.04 7.40 20.88
CA CYS A 278 7.36 8.44 20.10
C CYS A 278 5.90 8.58 20.50
N THR A 279 5.42 9.82 20.50
CA THR A 279 3.99 10.11 20.68
C THR A 279 3.20 9.64 19.46
N GLY A 280 1.87 9.54 19.57
CA GLY A 280 1.02 9.07 18.49
C GLY A 280 1.03 9.91 17.20
N THR A 281 1.66 11.09 17.23
CA THR A 281 1.83 12.00 16.08
C THR A 281 3.26 12.00 15.52
N GLN A 282 4.17 11.21 16.10
CA GLN A 282 5.58 11.14 15.71
C GLN A 282 5.94 9.74 15.21
N VAL A 283 6.98 9.68 14.39
CA VAL A 283 7.55 8.44 13.86
C VAL A 283 9.02 8.35 14.27
N CYS A 284 9.46 7.17 14.69
CA CYS A 284 10.87 6.93 15.02
C CYS A 284 11.65 6.73 13.73
N LEU A 285 12.52 7.68 13.40
CA LEU A 285 13.32 7.65 12.16
C LEU A 285 14.80 7.47 12.44
N PRO A 286 15.54 6.76 11.57
CA PRO A 286 16.99 6.61 11.68
C PRO A 286 17.68 7.87 11.14
N LEU A 287 17.97 8.83 12.01
CA LEU A 287 18.76 10.02 11.68
C LEU A 287 20.26 9.75 11.87
N GLU A 288 21.12 10.62 11.34
CA GLU A 288 22.58 10.47 11.49
C GLU A 288 23.04 10.49 12.96
N ALA A 289 22.40 11.30 13.79
CA ALA A 289 22.65 11.37 15.24
C ALA A 289 22.04 10.19 16.04
N GLY A 290 21.41 9.23 15.35
CA GLY A 290 20.71 8.09 15.93
C GLY A 290 19.19 8.15 15.77
N PRO A 291 18.45 7.11 16.18
CA PRO A 291 17.00 7.07 16.10
C PRO A 291 16.34 8.19 16.92
N ALA A 292 15.49 8.98 16.28
CA ALA A 292 14.77 10.08 16.93
C ALA A 292 13.29 10.14 16.53
N CYS A 293 12.45 10.65 17.43
CA CYS A 293 11.03 10.85 17.17
C CYS A 293 10.79 12.14 16.39
N VAL A 294 10.35 12.01 15.15
CA VAL A 294 10.16 13.12 14.22
C VAL A 294 8.68 13.22 13.84
N ALA A 295 8.15 14.43 13.78
CA ALA A 295 6.80 14.66 13.29
C ALA A 295 6.79 14.58 11.76
N PRO A 296 5.87 13.81 11.14
CA PRO A 296 5.69 13.87 9.69
C PRO A 296 5.48 15.32 9.21
N GLY A 297 6.17 15.70 8.14
CA GLY A 297 6.15 17.06 7.60
C GLY A 297 7.11 18.06 8.25
N SER A 298 7.88 17.67 9.28
CA SER A 298 8.96 18.50 9.80
C SER A 298 10.14 18.59 8.81
N PRO A 299 11.02 19.61 8.93
CA PRO A 299 12.23 19.71 8.12
C PRO A 299 13.13 18.47 8.21
N GLU A 300 13.26 17.87 9.40
CA GLU A 300 14.06 16.66 9.61
C GLU A 300 13.45 15.46 8.89
N TYR A 301 12.12 15.34 8.91
CA TYR A 301 11.42 14.30 8.16
C TYR A 301 11.61 14.49 6.65
N ALA A 302 11.45 15.72 6.17
CA ALA A 302 11.60 16.05 4.75
C ALA A 302 13.03 15.79 4.24
N ALA A 303 14.04 16.17 5.01
CA ALA A 303 15.44 15.86 4.71
C ALA A 303 15.66 14.35 4.64
N LYS A 304 15.16 13.60 5.64
CA LYS A 304 15.31 12.15 5.66
C LYS A 304 14.59 11.46 4.49
N LEU A 305 13.40 11.92 4.13
CA LEU A 305 12.67 11.42 2.97
C LEU A 305 13.46 11.67 1.68
N SER A 306 14.04 12.86 1.52
CA SER A 306 14.88 13.19 0.38
C SER A 306 16.10 12.27 0.26
N ASP A 307 16.78 12.00 1.37
CA ASP A 307 17.92 11.08 1.38
C ASP A 307 17.50 9.65 0.99
N VAL A 308 16.38 9.17 1.54
CA VAL A 308 15.84 7.84 1.24
C VAL A 308 15.44 7.73 -0.23
N LEU A 309 14.75 8.73 -0.77
CA LEU A 309 14.37 8.76 -2.19
C LEU A 309 15.59 8.74 -3.10
N LEU A 310 16.61 9.54 -2.79
CA LEU A 310 17.85 9.56 -3.57
C LEU A 310 18.58 8.21 -3.51
N GLN A 311 18.71 7.62 -2.32
CA GLN A 311 19.35 6.30 -2.15
C GLN A 311 18.57 5.19 -2.85
N ALA A 312 17.23 5.18 -2.70
CA ALA A 312 16.35 4.23 -3.37
C ALA A 312 16.50 4.34 -4.89
N ALA A 313 16.46 5.54 -5.45
CA ALA A 313 16.57 5.76 -6.89
C ALA A 313 17.93 5.31 -7.45
N ARG A 314 19.03 5.54 -6.71
CA ARG A 314 20.37 5.09 -7.10
C ARG A 314 20.61 3.58 -6.96
N SER A 315 19.75 2.88 -6.23
CA SER A 315 19.84 1.44 -5.98
C SER A 315 18.97 0.57 -6.90
N VAL A 316 18.28 1.19 -7.86
CA VAL A 316 17.40 0.52 -8.84
C VAL A 316 18.10 -0.68 -9.50
N ARG A 317 17.44 -1.83 -9.45
CA ARG A 317 17.93 -3.13 -9.90
C ARG A 317 16.80 -3.99 -10.46
N ARG A 318 17.17 -5.20 -10.92
CA ARG A 318 16.20 -6.27 -11.18
C ARG A 318 15.42 -6.57 -9.88
N PRO A 319 14.08 -6.63 -9.89
CA PRO A 319 13.28 -6.83 -8.69
C PRO A 319 13.66 -8.11 -7.94
N GLY A 320 13.85 -7.99 -6.63
CA GLY A 320 13.97 -9.13 -5.73
C GLY A 320 12.60 -9.68 -5.31
N ARG A 321 12.63 -10.79 -4.55
CA ARG A 321 11.40 -11.35 -3.94
C ARG A 321 10.84 -10.44 -2.85
N ASP A 322 11.69 -9.66 -2.18
CA ASP A 322 11.32 -8.65 -1.19
C ASP A 322 10.53 -7.48 -1.80
N ASN A 323 10.89 -7.06 -3.02
CA ASN A 323 10.14 -6.05 -3.77
C ASN A 323 8.69 -6.50 -4.04
N CYS A 324 8.53 -7.69 -4.63
CA CYS A 324 7.20 -8.28 -4.91
C CYS A 324 6.44 -8.55 -3.60
N GLY A 325 7.18 -9.11 -2.64
CA GLY A 325 6.70 -9.51 -1.33
C GLY A 325 6.17 -8.37 -0.48
N LYS A 326 6.65 -7.13 -0.69
CA LYS A 326 6.17 -5.94 0.02
C LYS A 326 4.64 -5.80 -0.04
N CYS A 327 4.04 -6.23 -1.14
CA CYS A 327 2.59 -6.25 -1.33
C CYS A 327 2.01 -7.67 -1.25
N HIS A 328 2.67 -8.64 -1.89
CA HIS A 328 2.11 -9.98 -2.06
C HIS A 328 2.19 -10.85 -0.80
N PHE A 329 3.17 -10.64 0.09
CA PHE A 329 3.27 -11.40 1.36
C PHE A 329 2.35 -10.85 2.45
N TYR A 330 1.98 -9.57 2.37
CA TYR A 330 1.23 -8.87 3.42
C TYR A 330 -0.22 -8.56 3.02
N ALA A 331 -0.69 -9.14 1.92
CA ALA A 331 -2.06 -8.98 1.45
C ALA A 331 -3.06 -9.39 2.55
N GLY A 332 -4.11 -8.58 2.73
CA GLY A 332 -5.08 -8.77 3.82
C GLY A 332 -4.67 -8.11 5.15
N GLY A 333 -3.59 -7.33 5.18
CA GLY A 333 -3.21 -6.48 6.31
C GLY A 333 -2.28 -7.14 7.33
N GLY A 334 -1.60 -8.22 6.95
CA GLY A 334 -0.61 -8.93 7.76
C GLY A 334 0.12 -10.00 6.95
N ASP A 335 1.25 -10.46 7.45
CA ASP A 335 2.08 -11.48 6.80
C ASP A 335 1.32 -12.80 6.64
N ASN A 336 1.36 -13.37 5.44
CA ASN A 336 0.66 -14.58 5.02
C ASN A 336 -0.86 -14.61 5.30
N VAL A 337 -1.50 -13.46 5.54
CA VAL A 337 -2.92 -13.44 5.93
C VAL A 337 -3.82 -13.90 4.78
N LYS A 338 -3.64 -13.35 3.57
CA LYS A 338 -4.55 -13.59 2.44
C LYS A 338 -4.19 -14.79 1.58
N MET A 339 -2.99 -14.83 1.00
CA MET A 339 -2.67 -15.83 -0.04
C MET A 339 -2.47 -17.23 0.54
N GLY A 340 -1.77 -17.34 1.67
CA GLY A 340 -1.50 -18.60 2.34
C GLY A 340 -0.29 -19.36 1.79
N ASP A 341 0.06 -19.17 0.51
CA ASP A 341 1.28 -19.71 -0.12
C ASP A 341 2.34 -18.63 -0.41
N LEU A 342 2.10 -17.39 0.05
CA LEU A 342 3.00 -16.24 -0.15
C LEU A 342 3.20 -15.51 1.18
N ALA A 343 4.37 -15.69 1.77
CA ALA A 343 4.76 -15.15 3.08
C ALA A 343 6.16 -14.54 3.06
N SER A 344 6.50 -13.72 4.06
CA SER A 344 7.83 -13.10 4.18
C SER A 344 8.99 -14.09 4.21
N SER A 345 8.73 -15.34 4.64
CA SER A 345 9.70 -16.44 4.55
C SER A 345 10.21 -16.69 3.13
N LEU A 346 9.51 -16.26 2.09
CA LEU A 346 9.93 -16.37 0.70
C LEU A 346 10.85 -15.23 0.24
N ALA A 347 11.02 -14.15 1.02
CA ALA A 347 12.01 -13.12 0.69
C ALA A 347 13.43 -13.73 0.66
N ALA A 348 13.75 -14.49 1.70
CA ALA A 348 14.98 -15.27 1.83
C ALA A 348 14.66 -16.65 2.45
N PRO A 349 14.17 -17.60 1.65
CA PRO A 349 13.79 -18.92 2.15
C PRO A 349 14.98 -19.65 2.76
N ALA A 350 14.74 -20.29 3.91
CA ALA A 350 15.76 -21.03 4.64
C ALA A 350 16.32 -22.24 3.86
N GLY A 351 15.52 -22.76 2.92
CA GLY A 351 15.87 -23.91 2.10
C GLY A 351 14.72 -24.38 1.20
N PRO A 352 14.92 -25.50 0.47
CA PRO A 352 13.95 -26.07 -0.47
C PRO A 352 12.65 -26.54 0.18
N GLU A 353 12.64 -26.76 1.49
CA GLU A 353 11.45 -27.12 2.26
C GLU A 353 10.41 -26.00 2.31
N VAL A 354 10.83 -24.74 2.15
CA VAL A 354 9.92 -23.59 2.05
C VAL A 354 9.27 -23.52 0.66
N ASP A 355 10.09 -23.60 -0.38
CA ASP A 355 9.70 -23.70 -1.79
C ASP A 355 10.91 -24.17 -2.58
N VAL A 356 10.79 -25.22 -3.40
CA VAL A 356 11.94 -25.78 -4.11
C VAL A 356 12.51 -24.85 -5.18
N HIS A 357 11.70 -23.96 -5.77
CA HIS A 357 12.16 -23.06 -6.83
C HIS A 357 12.88 -21.85 -6.22
N MET A 358 12.30 -21.26 -5.17
CA MET A 358 12.85 -20.08 -4.52
C MET A 358 13.89 -20.41 -3.44
N GLY A 359 13.90 -21.64 -2.91
CA GLY A 359 14.78 -22.12 -1.85
C GLY A 359 15.91 -23.03 -2.31
N SER A 360 15.96 -23.45 -3.58
CA SER A 360 17.08 -24.21 -4.14
C SER A 360 17.86 -23.38 -5.15
N ALA A 361 19.18 -23.35 -5.05
CA ALA A 361 20.06 -22.76 -6.06
C ALA A 361 20.35 -23.74 -7.22
N ASN A 362 19.31 -24.36 -7.80
CA ASN A 362 19.45 -25.47 -8.76
C ASN A 362 20.17 -25.08 -10.07
N ALA A 363 20.53 -23.81 -10.28
CA ALA A 363 21.33 -23.33 -11.40
C ALA A 363 22.24 -22.12 -11.06
N GLY A 364 22.76 -22.05 -9.83
CA GLY A 364 23.73 -21.03 -9.41
C GLY A 364 23.13 -19.85 -8.61
N ALA A 365 21.82 -19.61 -8.70
CA ALA A 365 21.07 -18.71 -7.82
C ALA A 365 19.63 -19.22 -7.60
N PRO A 366 19.00 -18.96 -6.44
CA PRO A 366 17.58 -19.27 -6.23
C PRO A 366 16.65 -18.38 -7.07
N THR A 367 15.56 -18.97 -7.56
CA THR A 367 14.60 -18.32 -8.49
C THR A 367 13.98 -17.06 -7.86
N LEU A 368 13.90 -15.97 -8.63
CA LEU A 368 13.15 -14.75 -8.34
C LEU A 368 11.74 -14.83 -8.94
N CYS A 369 10.79 -14.04 -8.45
CA CYS A 369 9.43 -14.01 -9.00
C CYS A 369 9.43 -13.74 -10.51
N VAL A 370 10.24 -12.78 -10.95
CA VAL A 370 10.38 -12.37 -12.35
C VAL A 370 11.06 -13.41 -13.25
N ASP A 371 11.64 -14.49 -12.72
CA ASP A 371 12.14 -15.58 -13.58
C ASP A 371 10.98 -16.40 -14.17
N CYS A 372 9.83 -16.45 -13.50
CA CYS A 372 8.62 -17.12 -13.98
C CYS A 372 7.55 -16.13 -14.46
N HIS A 373 7.42 -14.99 -13.77
CA HIS A 373 6.33 -14.04 -13.98
C HIS A 373 6.66 -12.91 -14.97
N ALA A 374 7.90 -12.77 -15.42
CA ALA A 374 8.19 -11.80 -16.48
C ALA A 374 7.50 -12.24 -17.78
N GLY A 375 6.84 -11.28 -18.42
CA GLY A 375 6.29 -11.41 -19.75
C GLY A 375 7.32 -11.30 -20.86
N ASP A 376 6.82 -11.34 -22.09
CA ASP A 376 7.60 -11.10 -23.30
C ASP A 376 8.43 -9.80 -23.19
N ALA A 377 9.72 -9.92 -23.49
CA ALA A 377 10.70 -8.82 -23.46
C ALA A 377 10.75 -8.03 -22.14
N PHE A 378 10.32 -8.61 -21.01
CA PHE A 378 10.25 -7.95 -19.70
C PHE A 378 9.36 -6.69 -19.67
N ARG A 379 8.31 -6.65 -20.51
CA ARG A 379 7.37 -5.53 -20.53
C ARG A 379 6.48 -5.51 -19.27
N HIS A 380 6.17 -4.30 -18.79
CA HIS A 380 5.47 -4.13 -17.52
C HIS A 380 3.94 -4.33 -17.59
N ASP A 381 3.35 -4.21 -18.78
CA ASP A 381 1.93 -4.46 -19.10
C ASP A 381 1.65 -5.90 -19.55
N ARG A 382 2.62 -6.79 -19.31
CA ARG A 382 2.62 -8.17 -19.81
C ARG A 382 3.06 -9.17 -18.74
N MET A 383 2.98 -8.82 -17.46
CA MET A 383 3.39 -9.76 -16.42
C MET A 383 2.54 -11.04 -16.49
N LYS A 384 3.21 -12.19 -16.53
CA LYS A 384 2.56 -13.50 -16.57
C LYS A 384 1.94 -13.84 -15.23
N GLY A 385 0.96 -14.70 -15.29
CA GLY A 385 0.27 -15.22 -14.13
C GLY A 385 -1.19 -14.82 -14.14
N THR A 386 -2.00 -15.70 -13.59
CA THR A 386 -3.40 -15.46 -13.36
C THR A 386 -3.80 -16.16 -12.07
N GLY A 387 -4.87 -15.70 -11.45
CA GLY A 387 -5.39 -16.32 -10.25
C GLY A 387 -6.91 -16.30 -10.27
N LEU A 388 -7.50 -17.32 -9.69
CA LEU A 388 -8.93 -17.40 -9.51
C LEU A 388 -9.43 -16.24 -8.68
N SER A 389 -8.67 -15.75 -7.68
CA SER A 389 -9.08 -14.64 -6.81
C SER A 389 -9.03 -13.26 -7.47
N VAL A 390 -8.26 -13.14 -8.56
CA VAL A 390 -8.13 -11.94 -9.38
C VAL A 390 -7.92 -12.43 -10.81
N ALA A 391 -9.02 -12.73 -11.51
CA ALA A 391 -9.05 -13.45 -12.80
C ALA A 391 -8.54 -12.62 -14.01
N MET A 392 -7.58 -11.72 -13.76
CA MET A 392 -6.92 -10.91 -14.77
C MET A 392 -5.81 -11.69 -15.47
N VAL A 393 -5.64 -11.41 -16.76
CA VAL A 393 -4.64 -12.04 -17.63
C VAL A 393 -4.07 -10.96 -18.56
N GLU A 394 -2.81 -10.56 -18.34
CA GLU A 394 -2.10 -9.63 -19.24
C GLU A 394 -1.30 -10.36 -20.32
N GLU A 395 -0.85 -11.57 -19.99
CA GLU A 395 -0.14 -12.50 -20.85
C GLU A 395 -0.53 -13.94 -20.50
N ALA A 396 -0.26 -14.88 -21.41
CA ALA A 396 -0.52 -16.30 -21.22
C ALA A 396 -0.08 -16.79 -19.83
N PRO A 397 -0.95 -17.50 -19.09
CA PRO A 397 -0.62 -18.05 -17.78
C PRO A 397 0.60 -18.99 -17.83
N LEU A 398 1.38 -18.98 -16.75
CA LEU A 398 2.52 -19.88 -16.56
C LEU A 398 2.06 -21.33 -16.43
N ALA A 399 2.76 -22.26 -17.08
CA ALA A 399 2.58 -23.69 -16.89
C ALA A 399 3.86 -24.36 -16.38
N CYS A 400 3.72 -25.36 -15.51
CA CYS A 400 4.88 -26.16 -15.05
C CYS A 400 5.62 -26.83 -16.22
N ALA A 401 4.89 -27.15 -17.29
CA ALA A 401 5.43 -27.78 -18.48
C ALA A 401 6.37 -26.88 -19.30
N ASP A 402 6.38 -25.57 -19.05
CA ASP A 402 7.30 -24.63 -19.71
C ASP A 402 8.77 -24.94 -19.35
N CYS A 403 9.00 -25.52 -18.17
CA CYS A 403 10.34 -25.89 -17.67
C CYS A 403 10.50 -27.40 -17.40
N HIS A 404 9.40 -28.14 -17.22
CA HIS A 404 9.45 -29.54 -16.77
C HIS A 404 8.87 -30.53 -17.79
N ALA A 405 9.65 -31.56 -18.10
CA ALA A 405 9.12 -32.77 -18.74
C ALA A 405 8.50 -33.71 -17.68
N PRO A 406 7.34 -34.33 -17.95
CA PRO A 406 6.69 -35.25 -17.02
C PRO A 406 7.40 -36.61 -17.00
N THR A 407 8.42 -36.76 -16.16
CA THR A 407 9.31 -37.94 -16.18
C THR A 407 9.03 -38.99 -15.10
N ALA A 408 8.27 -38.67 -14.05
CA ALA A 408 7.98 -39.61 -12.96
C ALA A 408 6.92 -40.66 -13.39
N PRO A 409 7.00 -41.92 -12.90
CA PRO A 409 6.02 -42.97 -13.25
C PRO A 409 4.55 -42.60 -12.96
N ILE A 410 4.29 -41.77 -11.95
CA ILE A 410 2.95 -41.29 -11.61
C ILE A 410 2.40 -40.29 -12.65
N HIS A 411 3.25 -39.66 -13.46
CA HIS A 411 2.88 -38.76 -14.56
C HIS A 411 2.35 -39.51 -15.79
N THR A 412 1.43 -40.44 -15.57
CA THR A 412 0.69 -41.12 -16.65
C THR A 412 -0.14 -40.11 -17.45
N ALA A 413 -0.45 -40.41 -18.71
CA ALA A 413 -1.33 -39.58 -19.53
C ALA A 413 -2.68 -39.27 -18.86
N LYS A 414 -3.24 -40.22 -18.10
CA LYS A 414 -4.50 -40.02 -17.35
C LYS A 414 -4.37 -38.99 -16.23
N HIS A 415 -3.29 -39.07 -15.44
CA HIS A 415 -3.04 -38.09 -14.37
C HIS A 415 -2.78 -36.70 -14.94
N LEU A 416 -1.92 -36.57 -15.96
CA LEU A 416 -1.62 -35.28 -16.58
C LEU A 416 -2.83 -34.63 -17.25
N ALA A 417 -3.80 -35.43 -17.70
CA ALA A 417 -5.05 -34.93 -18.27
C ALA A 417 -6.04 -34.43 -17.22
N ALA A 418 -6.03 -34.99 -16.00
CA ALA A 418 -7.08 -34.76 -15.00
C ALA A 418 -6.60 -34.10 -13.69
N VAL A 419 -5.29 -34.02 -13.44
CA VAL A 419 -4.72 -33.53 -12.18
C VAL A 419 -3.65 -32.48 -12.48
N ALA A 420 -3.81 -31.28 -11.90
CA ALA A 420 -2.81 -30.22 -12.01
C ALA A 420 -1.54 -30.59 -11.24
N CYS A 421 -0.37 -30.16 -11.72
CA CYS A 421 0.91 -30.45 -11.06
C CYS A 421 0.90 -30.02 -9.59
N GLN A 422 0.34 -28.84 -9.32
CA GLN A 422 0.20 -28.24 -8.00
C GLN A 422 -0.54 -29.16 -7.01
N THR A 423 -1.53 -29.95 -7.46
CA THR A 423 -2.29 -30.87 -6.59
C THR A 423 -1.37 -31.88 -5.90
N CYS A 424 -0.37 -32.40 -6.62
CA CYS A 424 0.58 -33.34 -6.05
C CYS A 424 1.80 -32.65 -5.43
N HIS A 425 2.21 -31.52 -6.00
CA HIS A 425 3.46 -30.86 -5.66
C HIS A 425 3.32 -29.75 -4.59
N VAL A 426 2.11 -29.33 -4.25
CA VAL A 426 1.80 -28.46 -3.09
C VAL A 426 0.82 -29.20 -2.17
N PRO A 427 1.33 -30.16 -1.39
CA PRO A 427 0.49 -31.10 -0.65
C PRO A 427 -0.10 -30.48 0.63
N ALA A 428 0.42 -29.32 1.05
CA ALA A 428 -0.09 -28.40 2.06
C ALA A 428 0.50 -27.01 1.76
N PHE A 429 -0.24 -25.95 2.07
CA PHE A 429 0.23 -24.56 1.99
C PHE A 429 0.33 -23.95 3.39
N SER A 430 0.82 -22.71 3.48
CA SER A 430 1.02 -22.03 4.75
C SER A 430 1.97 -22.81 5.65
N ARG A 431 3.00 -23.44 5.07
CA ARG A 431 3.88 -24.37 5.79
C ARG A 431 4.82 -23.64 6.74
N GLN A 432 5.13 -22.39 6.47
CA GLN A 432 6.06 -21.58 7.27
C GLN A 432 5.35 -20.68 8.29
N LEU A 433 4.31 -19.97 7.87
CA LEU A 433 3.53 -19.06 8.72
C LEU A 433 2.05 -19.45 8.66
N ALA A 434 1.28 -19.18 9.71
CA ALA A 434 -0.16 -19.38 9.68
C ALA A 434 -0.86 -18.39 8.74
N THR A 435 -1.98 -18.80 8.18
CA THR A 435 -2.83 -17.98 7.30
C THR A 435 -4.26 -17.97 7.82
N LYS A 436 -5.00 -16.93 7.49
CA LYS A 436 -6.40 -16.84 7.88
C LYS A 436 -7.24 -17.75 6.98
N THR A 437 -7.97 -18.70 7.56
CA THR A 437 -8.89 -19.60 6.86
C THR A 437 -10.36 -19.28 7.13
N SER A 438 -10.63 -18.51 8.19
CA SER A 438 -11.96 -17.96 8.45
C SER A 438 -11.91 -16.53 8.99
N TRP A 439 -12.90 -15.71 8.62
CA TRP A 439 -13.17 -14.40 9.21
C TRP A 439 -14.66 -14.19 9.44
N ASP A 440 -15.07 -14.12 10.70
CA ASP A 440 -16.42 -13.75 11.11
C ASP A 440 -16.49 -12.28 11.58
N TRP A 441 -17.08 -11.42 10.74
CA TRP A 441 -17.30 -10.00 11.05
C TRP A 441 -18.51 -9.76 11.97
N GLU A 442 -19.47 -10.68 12.06
CA GLU A 442 -20.67 -10.52 12.92
C GLU A 442 -20.27 -10.39 14.39
N GLN A 443 -19.20 -11.06 14.78
CA GLN A 443 -18.70 -11.08 16.15
C GLN A 443 -17.92 -9.81 16.56
N ALA A 444 -17.80 -8.82 15.67
CA ALA A 444 -17.13 -7.55 15.99
C ALA A 444 -17.95 -6.68 16.97
N GLY A 445 -17.31 -5.70 17.58
CA GLY A 445 -17.92 -4.70 18.48
C GLY A 445 -17.70 -4.96 19.97
N TYR A 446 -17.32 -6.17 20.39
CA TYR A 446 -17.18 -6.53 21.80
C TYR A 446 -15.77 -6.27 22.32
N LYS A 447 -15.51 -5.09 22.90
CA LYS A 447 -14.17 -4.72 23.42
C LYS A 447 -13.67 -5.63 24.56
N ASP A 448 -14.58 -6.25 25.29
CA ASP A 448 -14.28 -7.21 26.36
C ASP A 448 -14.19 -8.65 25.86
N CYS A 449 -14.26 -8.84 24.53
CA CYS A 449 -14.22 -10.13 23.84
C CYS A 449 -15.35 -11.10 24.22
N LYS A 450 -16.41 -10.62 24.87
CA LYS A 450 -17.58 -11.43 25.27
C LYS A 450 -18.68 -11.39 24.22
N TYR A 451 -18.32 -11.75 22.99
CA TYR A 451 -19.27 -11.89 21.91
C TYR A 451 -20.12 -13.18 22.07
N PRO A 452 -21.31 -13.28 21.44
CA PRO A 452 -22.16 -14.46 21.56
C PRO A 452 -21.45 -15.75 21.14
N GLY A 453 -21.33 -16.69 22.09
CA GLY A 453 -20.62 -17.95 21.87
C GLY A 453 -19.09 -17.87 22.04
N ALA A 454 -18.55 -16.78 22.57
CA ALA A 454 -17.12 -16.63 22.81
C ALA A 454 -16.55 -17.77 23.66
N PRO A 455 -15.53 -18.49 23.16
CA PRO A 455 -14.83 -19.48 23.97
C PRO A 455 -14.16 -18.81 25.18
N GLN A 456 -14.23 -19.47 26.34
CA GLN A 456 -13.65 -18.92 27.57
C GLN A 456 -12.16 -18.60 27.43
N ALA A 457 -11.41 -19.41 26.66
CA ALA A 457 -10.00 -19.17 26.38
C ALA A 457 -9.74 -17.82 25.68
N ILE A 458 -10.64 -17.37 24.80
CA ILE A 458 -10.54 -16.04 24.15
C ILE A 458 -10.83 -14.93 25.14
N VAL A 459 -11.85 -15.11 25.99
CA VAL A 459 -12.19 -14.15 27.05
C VAL A 459 -11.01 -13.99 28.02
N ASP A 460 -10.38 -15.08 28.43
CA ASP A 460 -9.21 -15.06 29.32
C ASP A 460 -7.99 -14.39 28.64
N ALA A 461 -7.76 -14.69 27.36
CA ALA A 461 -6.74 -14.01 26.55
C ALA A 461 -7.04 -12.51 26.34
N CYS A 462 -8.30 -12.10 26.43
CA CYS A 462 -8.70 -10.69 26.37
C CYS A 462 -8.34 -9.95 27.66
N VAL A 463 -8.68 -10.54 28.80
CA VAL A 463 -8.41 -9.96 30.13
C VAL A 463 -6.91 -9.75 30.35
N THR A 464 -6.09 -10.68 29.87
CA THR A 464 -4.63 -10.64 30.04
C THR A 464 -3.91 -9.79 28.99
N ASN A 465 -4.59 -9.37 27.91
CA ASN A 465 -4.01 -8.56 26.85
C ASN A 465 -4.34 -7.07 27.04
N PRO A 466 -3.40 -6.26 27.59
CA PRO A 466 -3.65 -4.84 27.82
C PRO A 466 -3.86 -4.03 26.53
N ALA A 467 -3.46 -4.58 25.37
CA ALA A 467 -3.70 -3.95 24.08
C ALA A 467 -5.12 -4.21 23.54
N SER A 468 -5.86 -5.21 24.05
CA SER A 468 -7.17 -5.59 23.52
C SER A 468 -8.17 -4.42 23.45
N PRO A 469 -8.34 -3.58 24.50
CA PRO A 469 -9.20 -2.40 24.43
C PRO A 469 -8.75 -1.34 23.40
N ALA A 470 -7.47 -1.36 23.03
CA ALA A 470 -6.83 -0.45 22.08
C ALA A 470 -6.57 -1.10 20.70
N PHE A 471 -7.42 -2.06 20.29
CA PHE A 471 -7.36 -2.76 18.99
C PHE A 471 -6.27 -3.84 18.87
N GLY A 472 -5.72 -4.27 20.01
CA GLY A 472 -4.92 -5.50 20.11
C GLY A 472 -5.75 -6.72 19.74
N THR A 473 -5.08 -7.72 19.18
CA THR A 473 -5.71 -9.01 18.86
C THR A 473 -5.44 -9.97 20.01
N SER A 474 -6.49 -10.55 20.58
CA SER A 474 -6.39 -11.62 21.58
C SER A 474 -6.41 -12.96 20.88
N LYS A 475 -5.58 -13.89 21.34
CA LYS A 475 -5.29 -15.15 20.65
C LYS A 475 -5.46 -16.31 21.63
N ALA A 476 -6.09 -17.38 21.19
CA ALA A 476 -6.17 -18.62 21.94
C ALA A 476 -6.03 -19.83 21.00
N VAL A 477 -5.55 -20.96 21.53
CA VAL A 477 -5.56 -22.23 20.81
C VAL A 477 -6.70 -23.08 21.34
N ILE A 478 -7.63 -23.47 20.47
CA ILE A 478 -8.83 -24.24 20.80
C ILE A 478 -8.80 -25.49 19.92
N ASP A 479 -8.75 -26.66 20.56
CA ASP A 479 -8.66 -27.96 19.87
C ASP A 479 -7.53 -28.05 18.83
N GLY A 480 -6.39 -27.39 19.13
CA GLY A 480 -5.21 -27.37 18.25
C GLY A 480 -5.26 -26.31 17.13
N VAL A 481 -6.30 -25.48 17.08
CA VAL A 481 -6.49 -24.43 16.08
C VAL A 481 -6.32 -23.05 16.73
N GLU A 482 -5.57 -22.13 16.09
CA GLU A 482 -5.42 -20.76 16.56
C GLU A 482 -6.69 -19.95 16.21
N VAL A 483 -7.33 -19.41 17.23
CA VAL A 483 -8.48 -18.52 17.11
C VAL A 483 -8.05 -17.15 17.60
N ASP A 484 -8.26 -16.16 16.75
CA ASP A 484 -7.96 -14.77 17.02
C ASP A 484 -9.25 -13.99 17.18
N TYR A 485 -9.25 -13.00 18.08
CA TYR A 485 -10.31 -12.03 18.20
C TYR A 485 -9.77 -10.61 18.22
N ASN A 486 -10.40 -9.75 17.44
CA ASN A 486 -10.12 -8.33 17.42
C ASN A 486 -11.44 -7.56 17.39
N TRP A 487 -11.68 -6.69 18.37
CA TRP A 487 -12.99 -6.07 18.54
C TRP A 487 -13.47 -5.20 17.36
N GLN A 488 -12.61 -4.69 16.47
CA GLN A 488 -13.10 -3.96 15.28
C GLN A 488 -13.26 -4.83 14.03
N LYS A 489 -12.92 -6.11 14.13
CA LYS A 489 -12.86 -7.02 12.99
C LYS A 489 -13.62 -8.32 13.24
N GLY A 490 -13.84 -8.72 14.48
CA GLY A 490 -14.47 -9.98 14.85
C GLY A 490 -13.47 -11.11 15.03
N VAL A 491 -13.88 -12.33 14.69
CA VAL A 491 -13.15 -13.58 14.97
C VAL A 491 -12.43 -14.07 13.72
N PHE A 492 -11.20 -14.57 13.88
CA PHE A 492 -10.46 -15.25 12.82
C PHE A 492 -10.06 -16.66 13.24
N VAL A 493 -9.98 -17.55 12.25
CA VAL A 493 -9.29 -18.84 12.39
C VAL A 493 -7.99 -18.77 11.61
N MET A 494 -6.89 -19.11 12.29
CA MET A 494 -5.54 -19.11 11.76
C MET A 494 -5.01 -20.54 11.73
N GLU A 495 -4.52 -20.99 10.57
CA GLU A 495 -4.02 -22.36 10.40
C GLU A 495 -2.67 -22.38 9.69
N LYS A 496 -1.85 -23.38 10.03
CA LYS A 496 -0.52 -23.63 9.47
C LYS A 496 -0.46 -25.05 8.90
N GLY A 497 0.20 -25.24 7.76
CA GLY A 497 0.26 -26.54 7.08
C GLY A 497 -1.11 -26.99 6.55
N VAL A 498 -1.86 -26.05 5.99
CA VAL A 498 -3.26 -26.22 5.59
C VAL A 498 -3.36 -27.16 4.40
N LYS A 499 -4.26 -28.14 4.51
CA LYS A 499 -4.63 -29.03 3.39
C LYS A 499 -5.46 -28.23 2.37
N PRO A 500 -5.09 -28.21 1.07
CA PRO A 500 -5.88 -27.52 0.05
C PRO A 500 -7.29 -28.10 -0.09
N ALA A 501 -8.24 -27.23 -0.44
CA ALA A 501 -9.48 -27.65 -1.07
C ALA A 501 -9.19 -28.00 -2.54
N TYR A 502 -9.80 -29.07 -3.05
CA TYR A 502 -9.61 -29.49 -4.43
C TYR A 502 -10.89 -29.25 -5.22
N ARG A 503 -10.74 -28.69 -6.43
CA ARG A 503 -11.86 -28.42 -7.37
C ARG A 503 -11.42 -28.65 -8.81
N TRP A 504 -12.38 -28.90 -9.69
CA TRP A 504 -12.18 -28.88 -11.13
C TRP A 504 -11.93 -27.44 -11.60
N TYR A 505 -10.88 -27.22 -12.38
CA TYR A 505 -10.50 -25.90 -12.86
C TYR A 505 -9.84 -25.99 -14.23
N ASP A 506 -10.27 -25.14 -15.15
CA ASP A 506 -9.79 -25.04 -16.54
C ASP A 506 -9.19 -23.65 -16.84
N GLY A 507 -9.04 -22.80 -15.82
CA GLY A 507 -8.67 -21.39 -15.98
C GLY A 507 -9.86 -20.42 -15.87
N THR A 508 -11.10 -20.93 -15.76
CA THR A 508 -12.30 -20.10 -15.65
C THR A 508 -12.84 -19.97 -14.23
N ALA A 509 -13.35 -18.78 -13.91
CA ALA A 509 -13.82 -18.43 -12.57
C ALA A 509 -15.14 -17.65 -12.63
N ARG A 510 -15.91 -17.71 -11.54
CA ARG A 510 -17.04 -16.81 -11.25
C ARG A 510 -16.69 -15.92 -10.08
N HIS A 511 -17.16 -14.67 -10.11
CA HIS A 511 -16.89 -13.68 -9.05
C HIS A 511 -18.13 -12.89 -8.65
N THR A 512 -18.13 -12.46 -7.40
CA THR A 512 -18.95 -11.32 -6.97
C THR A 512 -18.18 -10.01 -7.22
N THR A 513 -18.80 -9.05 -7.92
CA THR A 513 -18.20 -7.73 -8.18
C THR A 513 -18.93 -6.61 -7.43
N VAL A 514 -18.27 -5.46 -7.32
CA VAL A 514 -18.83 -4.25 -6.69
C VAL A 514 -19.97 -3.63 -7.52
N ALA A 515 -20.00 -3.83 -8.84
CA ALA A 515 -21.01 -3.23 -9.72
C ALA A 515 -22.31 -4.06 -9.84
N GLY A 516 -22.36 -5.21 -9.16
CA GLY A 516 -23.42 -6.21 -9.28
C GLY A 516 -22.85 -7.59 -9.48
N ALA A 517 -23.60 -8.59 -9.03
CA ALA A 517 -23.11 -9.95 -9.01
C ALA A 517 -22.99 -10.51 -10.45
N LEU A 518 -21.78 -10.95 -10.82
CA LEU A 518 -21.58 -11.88 -11.94
C LEU A 518 -21.88 -13.33 -11.50
N ALA A 519 -22.40 -13.52 -10.28
CA ALA A 519 -23.04 -14.73 -9.81
C ALA A 519 -24.48 -14.37 -9.46
N SER A 520 -25.47 -14.96 -10.13
CA SER A 520 -26.86 -14.81 -9.71
C SER A 520 -26.97 -15.45 -8.33
N PHE A 521 -27.49 -14.67 -7.39
CA PHE A 521 -27.98 -15.17 -6.11
C PHE A 521 -29.47 -15.45 -6.23
N ASP A 522 -29.91 -15.98 -7.39
CA ASP A 522 -31.31 -16.26 -7.62
C ASP A 522 -31.67 -17.53 -6.84
N PRO A 523 -32.68 -17.50 -5.95
CA PRO A 523 -33.27 -18.71 -5.41
C PRO A 523 -33.73 -19.70 -6.50
N ALA A 524 -33.94 -19.23 -7.74
CA ALA A 524 -34.20 -20.05 -8.92
C ALA A 524 -32.99 -20.86 -9.42
N ASP A 525 -31.76 -20.54 -9.00
CA ASP A 525 -30.54 -21.30 -9.33
C ASP A 525 -30.36 -22.56 -8.49
N GLY A 526 -31.33 -22.86 -7.60
CA GLY A 526 -31.33 -24.08 -6.79
C GLY A 526 -30.29 -24.10 -5.67
N LEU A 527 -29.69 -22.96 -5.32
CA LEU A 527 -28.91 -22.83 -4.09
C LEU A 527 -29.87 -23.04 -2.91
N ALA A 528 -29.60 -24.08 -2.11
CA ALA A 528 -30.37 -24.35 -0.91
C ALA A 528 -30.39 -23.10 -0.01
N ALA A 529 -31.54 -22.77 0.56
CA ALA A 529 -31.64 -21.68 1.52
C ALA A 529 -30.58 -21.85 2.63
N GLY A 530 -29.63 -20.91 2.71
CA GLY A 530 -28.52 -20.95 3.68
C GLY A 530 -27.17 -21.47 3.15
N ALA A 531 -27.03 -21.75 1.84
CA ALA A 531 -25.71 -22.00 1.26
C ALA A 531 -24.80 -20.75 1.35
N PRO A 532 -23.48 -20.90 1.56
CA PRO A 532 -22.54 -19.79 1.52
C PRO A 532 -22.55 -19.08 0.16
N ILE A 533 -22.36 -17.77 0.18
CA ILE A 533 -22.20 -16.93 -1.01
C ILE A 533 -20.78 -17.08 -1.55
N ALA A 534 -20.64 -17.61 -2.77
CA ALA A 534 -19.34 -17.71 -3.45
C ALA A 534 -18.86 -16.34 -3.93
N LEU A 535 -17.81 -15.81 -3.30
CA LEU A 535 -17.16 -14.57 -3.73
C LEU A 535 -16.20 -14.80 -4.89
N SER A 536 -15.53 -15.95 -4.89
CA SER A 536 -14.79 -16.46 -6.04
C SER A 536 -14.75 -17.98 -6.06
N GLU A 537 -15.16 -18.59 -7.17
CA GLU A 537 -15.15 -20.05 -7.34
C GLU A 537 -14.72 -20.47 -8.75
N PRO A 538 -14.20 -21.70 -8.94
CA PRO A 538 -14.00 -22.28 -10.26
C PRO A 538 -15.32 -22.42 -11.01
N ALA A 539 -15.38 -21.99 -12.27
CA ALA A 539 -16.59 -22.17 -13.07
C ALA A 539 -16.69 -23.60 -13.63
N ALA A 540 -15.54 -24.22 -13.91
CA ALA A 540 -15.46 -25.58 -14.46
C ALA A 540 -15.99 -26.65 -13.50
N ARG A 541 -16.58 -27.69 -14.09
CA ARG A 541 -17.09 -28.88 -13.43
C ARG A 541 -16.44 -30.13 -13.99
N LEU A 542 -16.74 -31.27 -13.36
CA LEU A 542 -16.31 -32.57 -13.85
C LEU A 542 -16.80 -32.77 -15.30
N GLY A 543 -15.89 -33.12 -16.20
CA GLY A 543 -16.20 -33.41 -17.60
C GLY A 543 -15.96 -32.25 -18.57
N ASP A 544 -15.77 -31.02 -18.06
CA ASP A 544 -15.42 -29.88 -18.90
C ASP A 544 -14.04 -30.05 -19.53
N ALA A 545 -13.92 -29.65 -20.80
CA ALA A 545 -12.70 -29.80 -21.56
C ALA A 545 -11.56 -28.97 -20.94
N GLY A 546 -10.45 -29.64 -20.62
CA GLY A 546 -9.28 -28.99 -20.00
C GLY A 546 -9.37 -28.82 -18.49
N ALA A 547 -10.49 -29.15 -17.86
CA ALA A 547 -10.63 -29.10 -16.41
C ALA A 547 -9.72 -30.13 -15.71
N ARG A 548 -8.96 -29.67 -14.72
CA ARG A 548 -8.10 -30.52 -13.88
C ARG A 548 -8.40 -30.29 -12.41
N VAL A 549 -8.26 -31.34 -11.61
CA VAL A 549 -8.26 -31.25 -10.15
C VAL A 549 -7.08 -30.38 -9.72
N THR A 550 -7.40 -29.24 -9.14
CA THR A 550 -6.45 -28.16 -8.79
C THR A 550 -6.60 -27.80 -7.31
N PRO A 551 -5.51 -27.46 -6.58
CA PRO A 551 -5.58 -27.09 -5.17
C PRO A 551 -5.90 -25.59 -5.01
N PHE A 552 -6.72 -25.30 -4.01
CA PHE A 552 -7.13 -23.97 -3.62
C PHE A 552 -7.03 -23.79 -2.11
N LYS A 553 -6.68 -22.58 -1.68
CA LYS A 553 -7.02 -22.10 -0.35
C LYS A 553 -8.52 -21.83 -0.35
N HIS A 554 -9.22 -22.41 0.61
CA HIS A 554 -10.62 -22.11 0.89
C HIS A 554 -10.67 -21.17 2.08
N MET A 555 -11.18 -19.96 1.85
CA MET A 555 -11.46 -18.99 2.88
C MET A 555 -12.97 -18.99 3.13
N GLN A 556 -13.34 -19.07 4.40
CA GLN A 556 -14.71 -18.93 4.85
C GLN A 556 -14.89 -17.54 5.45
N GLY A 557 -16.04 -16.92 5.21
CA GLY A 557 -16.33 -15.61 5.75
C GLY A 557 -17.75 -15.53 6.27
N ARG A 558 -17.97 -14.60 7.17
CA ARG A 558 -19.30 -14.14 7.55
C ARG A 558 -19.30 -12.62 7.55
N GLN A 559 -19.98 -12.03 6.58
CA GLN A 559 -19.88 -10.60 6.26
C GLN A 559 -21.26 -10.00 5.92
N PRO A 560 -21.42 -8.67 5.92
CA PRO A 560 -22.71 -8.05 5.66
C PRO A 560 -23.05 -8.08 4.17
N VAL A 561 -24.27 -8.51 3.85
CA VAL A 561 -24.83 -8.56 2.50
C VAL A 561 -26.23 -7.95 2.49
N MET A 562 -26.70 -7.53 1.32
CA MET A 562 -28.07 -7.03 1.13
C MET A 562 -29.09 -8.17 1.36
N ILE A 563 -30.29 -7.86 1.87
CA ILE A 563 -31.31 -8.89 2.18
C ILE A 563 -31.80 -9.64 0.93
N ASP A 564 -31.81 -8.96 -0.21
CA ASP A 564 -32.16 -9.51 -1.52
C ASP A 564 -31.05 -10.42 -2.09
N GLY A 565 -29.92 -10.55 -1.39
CA GLY A 565 -28.78 -11.37 -1.77
C GLY A 565 -28.00 -10.82 -2.96
N ALA A 566 -28.43 -9.73 -3.59
CA ALA A 566 -27.90 -9.30 -4.89
C ALA A 566 -26.54 -8.59 -4.79
N PHE A 567 -26.13 -8.13 -3.60
CA PHE A 567 -24.88 -7.38 -3.41
C PHE A 567 -24.25 -7.62 -2.02
N ALA A 568 -22.92 -7.67 -1.98
CA ALA A 568 -22.18 -7.52 -0.73
C ALA A 568 -21.97 -6.03 -0.43
N ILE A 569 -22.21 -5.65 0.82
CA ILE A 569 -22.07 -4.27 1.27
C ILE A 569 -20.58 -3.97 1.42
N VAL A 570 -20.13 -2.81 0.90
CA VAL A 570 -18.75 -2.33 1.11
C VAL A 570 -18.70 -1.43 2.34
N PRO A 571 -18.19 -1.91 3.49
CA PRO A 571 -18.09 -1.10 4.70
C PRO A 571 -16.95 -0.08 4.60
N HIS A 572 -17.20 1.11 5.14
CA HIS A 572 -16.15 2.11 5.36
C HIS A 572 -15.35 1.79 6.61
N VAL A 573 -14.26 1.05 6.46
CA VAL A 573 -13.48 0.53 7.59
C VAL A 573 -12.26 1.36 7.93
N PHE A 574 -11.77 2.20 7.02
CA PHE A 574 -10.57 3.01 7.26
C PHE A 574 -10.76 4.52 7.00
N GLY A 575 -10.20 5.35 7.90
CA GLY A 575 -10.20 6.81 7.78
C GLY A 575 -11.06 7.50 8.84
N ALA A 576 -11.22 8.82 8.70
CA ALA A 576 -12.13 9.56 9.56
C ALA A 576 -13.56 9.01 9.45
N TRP A 577 -14.25 8.88 10.58
CA TRP A 577 -15.62 8.36 10.68
C TRP A 577 -15.82 6.90 10.24
N SER A 578 -14.73 6.19 9.93
CA SER A 578 -14.76 4.77 9.60
C SER A 578 -14.92 3.88 10.82
N LEU A 579 -15.30 2.62 10.61
CA LEU A 579 -15.42 1.59 11.63
C LEU A 579 -14.18 1.49 12.54
N TRP A 580 -12.97 1.53 11.95
CA TRP A 580 -11.73 1.44 12.72
C TRP A 580 -11.28 2.79 13.30
N GLY A 581 -11.77 3.89 12.73
CA GLY A 581 -11.44 5.27 13.14
C GLY A 581 -12.36 5.82 14.24
N THR A 582 -13.59 5.33 14.36
CA THR A 582 -14.49 5.69 15.45
C THR A 582 -13.95 5.12 16.76
N LYS A 583 -13.36 5.99 17.58
CA LYS A 583 -13.20 5.76 19.00
C LYS A 583 -14.52 6.14 19.65
N PRO A 584 -15.40 5.19 20.05
CA PRO A 584 -16.43 5.55 21.02
C PRO A 584 -15.68 5.95 22.29
N ASP A 585 -15.68 7.24 22.59
CA ASP A 585 -15.27 7.78 23.89
C ASP A 585 -16.36 7.39 24.90
N PRO A 586 -16.09 6.48 25.84
CA PRO A 586 -17.07 6.08 26.85
C PRO A 586 -17.34 7.17 27.89
N THR A 587 -16.57 8.27 27.88
CA THR A 587 -16.60 9.31 28.92
C THR A 587 -17.28 10.61 28.49
N ALA A 588 -17.66 10.75 27.22
CA ALA A 588 -18.46 11.88 26.74
C ALA A 588 -19.95 11.70 27.12
N ALA A 589 -20.26 11.81 28.41
CA ALA A 589 -21.61 12.02 28.90
C ALA A 589 -22.13 13.37 28.34
N GLY A 590 -22.79 13.32 27.18
CA GLY A 590 -23.40 14.50 26.56
C GLY A 590 -23.44 14.51 25.03
N ALA A 591 -22.71 13.63 24.34
CA ALA A 591 -22.89 13.44 22.90
C ALA A 591 -23.98 12.40 22.66
N SER A 592 -25.24 12.83 22.64
CA SER A 592 -26.36 12.00 22.19
C SER A 592 -26.21 11.71 20.69
N ILE A 593 -25.56 10.60 20.36
CA ILE A 593 -25.77 9.94 19.07
C ILE A 593 -27.23 9.47 19.10
N PRO A 594 -28.09 9.90 18.16
CA PRO A 594 -29.51 9.56 18.19
C PRO A 594 -29.67 8.05 18.01
N VAL A 595 -29.97 7.36 19.11
CA VAL A 595 -30.47 5.99 19.13
C VAL A 595 -31.81 5.98 18.40
N VAL A 596 -31.87 5.43 17.20
CA VAL A 596 -33.14 5.17 16.50
C VAL A 596 -33.59 3.76 16.86
N PRO A 597 -34.82 3.56 17.36
CA PRO A 597 -35.30 2.24 17.72
C PRO A 597 -35.48 1.37 16.46
N ALA A 598 -34.97 0.14 16.54
CA ALA A 598 -35.19 -0.90 15.55
C ALA A 598 -36.69 -1.07 15.30
N THR A 599 -37.17 -0.68 14.12
CA THR A 599 -38.54 -0.91 13.67
C THR A 599 -38.50 -1.79 12.42
N SER A 600 -38.13 -3.05 12.61
CA SER A 600 -38.59 -4.16 11.77
C SER A 600 -38.67 -5.42 12.64
N ALA A 601 -39.61 -6.28 12.32
CA ALA A 601 -40.05 -7.41 13.14
C ALA A 601 -38.90 -8.33 13.58
N ALA A 602 -38.99 -8.81 14.81
CA ALA A 602 -37.97 -9.54 15.55
C ALA A 602 -37.35 -10.75 14.82
N PRO A 603 -36.02 -10.91 14.84
CA PRO A 603 -35.40 -12.21 15.00
C PRO A 603 -35.36 -12.53 16.50
N THR A 604 -36.04 -13.60 16.89
CA THR A 604 -35.96 -14.18 18.24
C THR A 604 -34.56 -14.74 18.48
N GLY A 605 -33.69 -13.96 19.12
CA GLY A 605 -32.39 -14.38 19.65
C GLY A 605 -32.01 -13.56 20.89
N PRO A 606 -31.23 -14.11 21.84
CA PRO A 606 -31.06 -13.52 23.18
C PRO A 606 -30.31 -12.18 23.14
N ARG A 607 -30.91 -11.16 23.76
CA ARG A 607 -30.36 -9.79 23.90
C ARG A 607 -29.28 -9.75 24.97
N TYR A 608 -27.99 -9.55 24.63
CA TYR A 608 -26.92 -9.38 25.64
C TYR A 608 -25.73 -8.52 25.18
N GLY A 609 -25.21 -7.70 26.12
CA GLY A 609 -23.97 -6.89 26.04
C GLY A 609 -24.23 -5.45 25.57
N ASP A 610 -23.75 -4.44 26.33
CA ASP A 610 -23.98 -2.99 26.13
C ASP A 610 -24.39 -2.58 24.69
N HIS A 611 -25.70 -2.45 24.47
CA HIS A 611 -26.29 -2.16 23.16
C HIS A 611 -25.81 -0.83 22.55
N ALA A 612 -25.27 0.10 23.34
CA ALA A 612 -24.81 1.38 22.84
C ALA A 612 -23.57 1.25 21.94
N THR A 613 -22.67 0.30 22.24
CA THR A 613 -21.42 0.12 21.48
C THR A 613 -21.60 -0.67 20.19
N TYR A 614 -22.46 -1.71 20.17
CA TYR A 614 -22.75 -2.46 18.95
C TYR A 614 -23.62 -1.69 17.95
N ALA A 615 -24.64 -0.96 18.42
CA ALA A 615 -25.42 -0.06 17.56
C ALA A 615 -24.56 1.08 16.99
N ALA A 616 -23.66 1.67 17.81
CA ALA A 616 -22.70 2.67 17.33
C ALA A 616 -21.65 2.07 16.37
N PHE A 617 -21.25 0.81 16.55
CA PHE A 617 -20.39 0.08 15.62
C PHE A 617 -21.08 -0.11 14.28
N LEU A 618 -22.34 -0.53 14.27
CA LEU A 618 -23.15 -0.58 13.06
C LEU A 618 -23.24 0.82 12.44
N ASP A 619 -23.70 1.84 13.16
CA ASP A 619 -23.78 3.22 12.64
C ASP A 619 -22.43 3.74 12.08
N ALA A 620 -21.30 3.39 12.70
CA ALA A 620 -19.96 3.71 12.21
C ALA A 620 -19.60 2.98 10.91
N MET A 621 -19.97 1.70 10.80
CA MET A 621 -19.88 0.93 9.55
C MET A 621 -20.69 1.59 8.43
N TRP A 622 -21.79 2.28 8.80
CA TRP A 622 -22.76 2.88 7.90
C TRP A 622 -22.56 4.37 7.59
N ASN A 623 -21.58 5.05 8.20
CA ASN A 623 -21.44 6.50 8.10
C ASN A 623 -21.06 7.01 6.69
N ASP A 624 -20.40 6.19 5.86
CA ASP A 624 -19.94 6.52 4.50
C ASP A 624 -20.04 5.31 3.55
N VAL A 625 -21.17 4.58 3.54
CA VAL A 625 -21.35 3.44 2.61
C VAL A 625 -21.44 3.94 1.18
N VAL A 626 -20.64 3.31 0.31
CA VAL A 626 -20.78 3.45 -1.13
C VAL A 626 -21.47 2.19 -1.64
N SER A 627 -22.75 2.28 -1.98
CA SER A 627 -23.39 1.24 -2.81
C SER A 627 -23.31 1.67 -4.28
N PHE A 628 -22.91 0.75 -5.14
CA PHE A 628 -22.93 0.95 -6.58
C PHE A 628 -23.90 -0.08 -7.17
N GLY A 629 -24.92 0.41 -7.87
CA GLY A 629 -25.82 -0.43 -8.64
C GLY A 629 -26.10 0.22 -9.98
N ALA A 630 -25.90 -0.52 -11.06
CA ALA A 630 -26.52 -0.25 -12.34
C ALA A 630 -27.88 -0.97 -12.37
N ALA A 631 -28.96 -0.21 -12.56
CA ALA A 631 -30.23 -0.71 -13.06
C ALA A 631 -30.62 0.17 -14.27
N THR A 632 -31.12 -0.48 -15.32
CA THR A 632 -31.46 0.01 -16.67
C THR A 632 -31.71 1.52 -16.83
N ALA A 633 -31.02 2.10 -17.82
CA ALA A 633 -31.18 3.48 -18.25
C ALA A 633 -32.63 3.82 -18.61
N GLY A 634 -33.21 4.80 -17.93
CA GLY A 634 -34.47 5.43 -18.33
C GLY A 634 -35.25 6.01 -17.15
N GLN A 635 -35.27 7.33 -17.05
CA GLN A 635 -36.11 8.16 -16.15
C GLN A 635 -35.63 8.26 -14.68
N VAL A 636 -34.78 9.26 -14.41
CA VAL A 636 -34.44 9.67 -13.04
C VAL A 636 -35.29 10.89 -12.64
N PRO A 637 -36.03 10.85 -11.51
CA PRO A 637 -36.66 12.04 -10.93
C PRO A 637 -35.60 13.04 -10.44
N VAL A 638 -35.70 14.31 -10.86
CA VAL A 638 -34.80 15.39 -10.42
C VAL A 638 -35.02 15.67 -8.93
N LEU A 639 -33.93 15.84 -8.16
CA LEU A 639 -33.96 16.20 -6.75
C LEU A 639 -34.01 17.74 -6.59
N VAL A 640 -35.00 18.24 -5.85
CA VAL A 640 -35.21 19.68 -5.59
C VAL A 640 -35.01 19.97 -4.10
N THR A 641 -34.10 20.90 -3.77
CA THR A 641 -33.78 21.31 -2.39
C THR A 641 -34.27 22.72 -2.15
N VAL A 642 -35.05 22.93 -1.08
CA VAL A 642 -35.70 24.23 -0.79
C VAL A 642 -35.41 24.66 0.65
N ALA A 643 -35.30 25.97 0.87
CA ALA A 643 -35.00 26.53 2.18
C ALA A 643 -36.17 26.38 3.17
N ALA A 644 -35.87 26.46 4.47
CA ALA A 644 -36.86 26.43 5.52
C ALA A 644 -37.85 27.61 5.41
N GLY A 645 -39.14 27.39 5.70
CA GLY A 645 -40.20 28.39 5.67
C GLY A 645 -40.98 28.48 4.36
N HIS A 646 -40.76 27.55 3.42
CA HIS A 646 -41.40 27.52 2.10
C HIS A 646 -42.48 26.43 1.96
N ALA A 647 -42.71 25.62 3.01
CA ALA A 647 -43.74 24.58 3.02
C ALA A 647 -44.94 25.00 3.88
N THR A 648 -46.15 24.80 3.35
CA THR A 648 -47.41 24.99 4.09
C THR A 648 -48.23 23.70 4.06
N ARG A 649 -48.85 23.36 5.18
CA ARG A 649 -49.75 22.21 5.33
C ARG A 649 -51.18 22.71 5.53
N ASP A 650 -52.12 22.22 4.73
CA ASP A 650 -53.53 22.53 4.95
C ASP A 650 -54.20 21.57 5.94
N ALA A 651 -55.45 21.88 6.31
CA ALA A 651 -56.22 21.07 7.26
C ALA A 651 -56.58 19.66 6.75
N ALA A 652 -56.42 19.40 5.44
CA ALA A 652 -56.64 18.10 4.83
C ALA A 652 -55.36 17.23 4.83
N GLY A 653 -54.20 17.80 5.17
CA GLY A 653 -52.92 17.08 5.16
C GLY A 653 -52.17 17.15 3.83
N ASP A 654 -52.62 18.01 2.90
CA ASP A 654 -51.82 18.35 1.72
C ASP A 654 -50.72 19.33 2.10
N VAL A 655 -49.53 19.07 1.56
CA VAL A 655 -48.37 19.93 1.71
C VAL A 655 -48.08 20.60 0.37
N THR A 656 -47.98 21.92 0.40
CA THR A 656 -47.57 22.74 -0.74
C THR A 656 -46.23 23.37 -0.44
N LEU A 657 -45.30 23.26 -1.40
CA LEU A 657 -43.95 23.77 -1.30
C LEU A 657 -43.66 24.75 -2.43
N ASP A 658 -43.24 25.95 -2.06
CA ASP A 658 -42.80 26.99 -3.00
C ASP A 658 -41.30 26.86 -3.27
N ALA A 659 -40.93 26.47 -4.49
CA ALA A 659 -39.58 26.21 -4.98
C ALA A 659 -39.19 27.17 -6.13
N PRO A 660 -39.10 28.48 -5.86
CA PRO A 660 -38.86 29.48 -6.90
C PRO A 660 -37.48 29.32 -7.54
N GLY A 661 -37.44 29.40 -8.87
CA GLY A 661 -36.19 29.36 -9.65
C GLY A 661 -35.75 27.97 -10.12
N HIS A 662 -36.54 26.91 -9.85
CA HIS A 662 -36.24 25.55 -10.28
C HIS A 662 -36.80 25.17 -11.66
N GLY A 663 -37.71 25.96 -12.25
CA GLY A 663 -38.19 25.76 -13.63
C GLY A 663 -38.84 24.40 -13.86
N LEU A 664 -39.71 23.98 -12.95
CA LEU A 664 -40.26 22.62 -12.86
C LEU A 664 -41.17 22.32 -14.06
N ALA A 665 -40.96 21.17 -14.72
CA ALA A 665 -41.87 20.62 -15.71
C ALA A 665 -42.88 19.64 -15.07
N SER A 666 -43.97 19.28 -15.75
CA SER A 666 -44.89 18.26 -15.25
C SER A 666 -44.16 16.92 -15.08
N GLY A 667 -44.13 16.38 -13.85
CA GLY A 667 -43.43 15.14 -13.54
C GLY A 667 -43.38 14.85 -12.05
N THR A 668 -42.83 13.68 -11.70
CA THR A 668 -42.57 13.29 -10.32
C THR A 668 -41.19 13.77 -9.90
N TYR A 669 -41.11 14.42 -8.74
CA TYR A 669 -39.87 14.95 -8.17
C TYR A 669 -39.61 14.34 -6.80
N ASN A 670 -38.34 14.30 -6.44
CA ASN A 670 -37.92 14.00 -5.07
C ASN A 670 -37.61 15.32 -4.36
N VAL A 671 -38.20 15.52 -3.18
CA VAL A 671 -38.00 16.74 -2.39
C VAL A 671 -37.44 16.41 -1.01
N MET A 672 -36.53 17.26 -0.53
CA MET A 672 -36.04 17.26 0.84
C MET A 672 -36.33 18.61 1.50
N THR A 673 -37.10 18.61 2.60
CA THR A 673 -37.44 19.83 3.36
C THR A 673 -36.74 19.85 4.73
N PRO A 674 -36.12 20.98 5.14
CA PRO A 674 -35.49 21.11 6.45
C PRO A 674 -36.44 21.62 7.56
N ASP A 675 -37.73 21.78 7.28
CA ASP A 675 -38.69 22.45 8.17
C ASP A 675 -39.11 21.62 9.40
N ALA A 676 -39.05 22.26 10.57
CA ALA A 676 -39.54 21.70 11.83
C ALA A 676 -41.07 21.57 11.79
N GLY A 677 -41.57 20.33 11.72
CA GLY A 677 -43.01 20.02 11.66
C GLY A 677 -43.42 19.03 10.57
N PHE A 678 -42.50 18.59 9.71
CA PHE A 678 -42.72 17.57 8.69
C PHE A 678 -41.86 16.32 8.94
N ALA A 679 -42.34 15.13 8.55
CA ALA A 679 -41.57 13.91 8.71
C ALA A 679 -40.34 13.91 7.78
N PRO A 680 -39.10 13.84 8.32
CA PRO A 680 -37.90 13.89 7.50
C PRO A 680 -37.86 12.69 6.53
N GLY A 681 -37.54 12.95 5.26
CA GLY A 681 -37.37 11.91 4.23
C GLY A 681 -37.80 12.35 2.83
N ILE A 682 -37.33 11.61 1.82
CA ILE A 682 -37.64 11.83 0.41
C ILE A 682 -39.15 11.65 0.18
N LYS A 683 -39.79 12.63 -0.47
CA LYS A 683 -41.19 12.55 -0.89
C LYS A 683 -41.25 12.52 -2.41
N ALA A 684 -42.02 11.58 -2.97
CA ALA A 684 -42.44 11.63 -4.36
C ALA A 684 -43.56 12.64 -4.47
N VAL A 685 -43.31 13.76 -5.17
CA VAL A 685 -44.25 14.88 -5.26
C VAL A 685 -44.52 15.21 -6.72
N THR A 686 -45.67 15.82 -7.01
CA THR A 686 -46.02 16.26 -8.36
C THR A 686 -45.86 17.77 -8.47
N ALA A 687 -45.27 18.25 -9.57
CA ALA A 687 -45.26 19.67 -9.88
C ALA A 687 -46.66 20.15 -10.29
N VAL A 688 -47.15 21.16 -9.58
CA VAL A 688 -48.42 21.83 -9.88
C VAL A 688 -48.19 22.93 -10.92
N ASP A 689 -47.05 23.61 -10.84
CA ASP A 689 -46.58 24.60 -11.81
C ASP A 689 -45.04 24.69 -11.79
N ALA A 690 -44.47 25.67 -12.50
CA ALA A 690 -43.02 25.85 -12.66
C ALA A 690 -42.26 26.13 -11.36
N ASN A 691 -42.95 26.50 -10.28
CA ASN A 691 -42.35 26.83 -8.98
C ASN A 691 -43.02 26.10 -7.81
N THR A 692 -44.11 25.37 -8.01
CA THR A 692 -44.90 24.79 -6.90
C THR A 692 -44.95 23.27 -6.96
N LEU A 693 -44.66 22.62 -5.83
CA LEU A 693 -44.77 21.16 -5.65
C LEU A 693 -45.86 20.84 -4.62
N ARG A 694 -46.65 19.78 -4.86
CA ARG A 694 -47.70 19.34 -3.92
C ARG A 694 -47.71 17.82 -3.71
N TRP A 695 -47.98 17.40 -2.48
CA TRP A 695 -48.24 16.01 -2.10
C TRP A 695 -49.19 15.91 -0.92
N HIS A 696 -49.78 14.72 -0.73
CA HIS A 696 -50.66 14.42 0.40
C HIS A 696 -49.94 13.54 1.42
N GLU A 697 -50.01 13.86 2.71
CA GLU A 697 -49.37 13.09 3.76
C GLU A 697 -50.33 12.01 4.34
N ALA A 698 -50.60 10.96 3.56
CA ALA A 698 -51.28 9.74 4.03
C ALA A 698 -50.30 8.57 4.17
N ALA A 699 -50.58 7.67 5.12
CA ALA A 699 -49.75 6.54 5.51
C ALA A 699 -49.09 5.80 4.33
N LEU A 700 -47.78 5.59 4.46
CA LEU A 700 -46.85 5.01 3.47
C LEU A 700 -47.45 3.88 2.61
N PRO A 701 -47.52 4.06 1.28
CA PRO A 701 -47.59 2.93 0.36
C PRO A 701 -46.21 2.27 0.20
N ASN A 702 -46.23 0.95 0.03
CA ASN A 702 -45.13 0.03 -0.25
C ASN A 702 -44.09 0.62 -1.25
N PRO A 703 -42.77 0.57 -0.99
CA PRO A 703 -41.79 1.17 -1.90
C PRO A 703 -41.68 0.35 -3.20
N ALA A 704 -42.02 1.00 -4.31
CA ALA A 704 -41.69 0.55 -5.65
C ALA A 704 -40.47 1.32 -6.17
N ALA A 705 -39.51 0.55 -6.72
CA ALA A 705 -38.39 0.90 -7.59
C ALA A 705 -37.08 1.51 -6.98
N PRO A 706 -35.89 0.95 -7.34
CA PRO A 706 -34.57 1.34 -6.86
C PRO A 706 -33.96 2.58 -7.58
N VAL A 707 -33.04 3.27 -6.90
CA VAL A 707 -32.40 4.54 -7.33
C VAL A 707 -30.91 4.34 -7.59
N VAL A 708 -30.38 4.92 -8.68
CA VAL A 708 -28.94 5.01 -9.03
C VAL A 708 -28.46 6.47 -8.97
N SER A 709 -27.26 6.73 -8.46
CA SER A 709 -26.62 8.07 -8.50
C SER A 709 -25.11 7.98 -8.75
N THR A 710 -24.57 8.94 -9.51
CA THR A 710 -23.15 9.06 -9.89
C THR A 710 -22.41 10.19 -9.16
N GLN A 711 -22.95 10.73 -8.06
CA GLN A 711 -22.34 11.82 -7.26
C GLN A 711 -21.90 11.37 -5.85
N PRO A 712 -20.82 11.91 -5.26
CA PRO A 712 -20.16 11.29 -4.11
C PRO A 712 -20.78 11.64 -2.75
N VAL A 713 -20.93 10.60 -1.92
CA VAL A 713 -20.72 10.56 -0.46
C VAL A 713 -21.81 11.15 0.46
N ARG A 714 -22.48 12.28 0.18
CA ARG A 714 -23.47 12.83 1.15
C ARG A 714 -24.92 12.33 0.99
N LEU A 715 -25.25 11.79 -0.18
CA LEU A 715 -26.61 11.35 -0.53
C LEU A 715 -27.01 10.04 0.19
N PHE A 716 -26.05 9.22 0.61
CA PHE A 716 -26.28 7.85 1.08
C PHE A 716 -26.73 7.73 2.53
N ARG A 717 -26.47 8.72 3.38
CA ARG A 717 -26.90 8.69 4.80
C ARG A 717 -28.42 8.58 4.99
N ALA A 718 -29.19 9.04 3.99
CA ALA A 718 -30.65 8.96 3.98
C ALA A 718 -31.20 7.68 3.30
N LEU A 719 -30.46 7.12 2.33
CA LEU A 719 -30.87 5.89 1.61
C LEU A 719 -30.58 4.61 2.41
N VAL A 720 -29.46 4.54 3.14
CA VAL A 720 -29.07 3.33 3.91
C VAL A 720 -30.03 3.05 5.08
N ARG A 721 -30.79 4.05 5.55
CA ARG A 721 -31.88 3.86 6.54
C ARG A 721 -33.09 3.09 5.99
N GLY A 722 -33.13 2.79 4.69
CA GLY A 722 -34.16 1.99 4.04
C GLY A 722 -33.62 0.78 3.27
N VAL A 723 -32.37 0.38 3.52
CA VAL A 723 -31.74 -0.79 2.89
C VAL A 723 -31.68 -1.93 3.90
N ASP A 724 -32.44 -2.98 3.65
CA ASP A 724 -32.41 -4.20 4.45
C ASP A 724 -31.13 -4.99 4.14
N TRP A 725 -30.40 -5.40 5.19
CA TRP A 725 -29.18 -6.19 5.11
C TRP A 725 -29.19 -7.34 6.12
N ARG A 726 -28.31 -8.32 5.93
CA ARG A 726 -28.11 -9.45 6.84
C ARG A 726 -26.65 -9.87 6.89
N TRP A 727 -26.27 -10.58 7.95
CA TRP A 727 -25.04 -11.37 7.94
C TRP A 727 -25.27 -12.63 7.10
N SER A 728 -24.33 -12.95 6.23
CA SER A 728 -24.37 -14.19 5.46
C SER A 728 -23.01 -14.85 5.46
N ASP A 729 -23.04 -16.17 5.42
CA ASP A 729 -21.85 -16.97 5.18
C ASP A 729 -21.40 -16.77 3.72
N THR A 730 -20.10 -16.75 3.53
CA THR A 730 -19.41 -16.53 2.25
C THR A 730 -18.26 -17.54 2.13
N GLU A 731 -17.90 -17.85 0.89
CA GLU A 731 -16.72 -18.65 0.60
C GLU A 731 -15.91 -18.02 -0.55
N MET A 732 -14.59 -18.12 -0.45
CA MET A 732 -13.66 -17.63 -1.44
C MET A 732 -12.57 -18.66 -1.69
N PHE A 733 -12.43 -19.10 -2.93
CA PHE A 733 -11.33 -19.96 -3.36
C PHE A 733 -10.18 -19.12 -3.93
N MET A 734 -8.94 -19.49 -3.63
CA MET A 734 -7.75 -18.83 -4.17
C MET A 734 -6.75 -19.89 -4.59
N ASN A 735 -6.14 -19.78 -5.78
CA ASN A 735 -5.17 -20.81 -6.22
C ASN A 735 -3.99 -20.90 -5.24
N VAL A 736 -3.51 -22.12 -5.08
CA VAL A 736 -2.24 -22.41 -4.42
C VAL A 736 -1.25 -22.82 -5.50
N ASN A 737 -0.23 -21.98 -5.73
CA ASN A 737 0.74 -22.17 -6.81
C ASN A 737 2.19 -22.20 -6.34
N HIS A 738 2.48 -21.63 -5.17
CA HIS A 738 3.80 -21.57 -4.56
C HIS A 738 3.91 -22.55 -3.40
N GLU A 739 5.01 -22.50 -2.66
CA GLU A 739 5.39 -23.48 -1.65
C GLU A 739 5.46 -24.90 -2.26
N VAL A 740 6.00 -25.01 -3.48
CA VAL A 740 6.21 -26.32 -4.10
C VAL A 740 7.16 -27.13 -3.22
N ALA A 741 6.70 -28.29 -2.76
CA ALA A 741 7.41 -29.11 -1.80
C ALA A 741 8.51 -29.92 -2.47
N PRO A 742 9.57 -30.31 -1.73
CA PRO A 742 10.54 -31.30 -2.17
C PRO A 742 9.84 -32.56 -2.69
N ARG A 743 10.40 -33.18 -3.73
CA ARG A 743 9.84 -34.40 -4.36
C ARG A 743 9.45 -35.48 -3.34
N ALA A 744 10.25 -35.66 -2.29
CA ALA A 744 10.01 -36.66 -1.25
C ALA A 744 8.75 -36.39 -0.41
N GLN A 745 8.21 -35.17 -0.44
CA GLN A 745 7.02 -34.74 0.27
C GLN A 745 5.80 -34.62 -0.64
N ALA A 746 5.98 -34.74 -1.96
CA ALA A 746 4.89 -34.69 -2.93
C ALA A 746 3.97 -35.89 -2.76
N ILE A 747 2.69 -35.69 -3.10
CA ILE A 747 1.71 -36.77 -3.16
C ILE A 747 2.17 -37.75 -4.24
N SER A 748 2.46 -38.98 -3.84
CA SER A 748 3.16 -39.94 -4.70
C SER A 748 2.70 -41.38 -4.52
N ALA A 749 1.96 -41.70 -3.45
CA ALA A 749 1.35 -43.01 -3.28
C ALA A 749 -0.07 -43.01 -3.86
N CYS A 750 -0.46 -44.09 -4.55
CA CYS A 750 -1.81 -44.24 -5.08
C CYS A 750 -2.88 -44.09 -3.98
N THR A 751 -2.58 -44.58 -2.78
CA THR A 751 -3.46 -44.51 -1.59
C THR A 751 -3.68 -43.10 -1.07
N ASP A 752 -2.83 -42.13 -1.43
CA ASP A 752 -3.03 -40.72 -1.07
C ASP A 752 -4.26 -40.12 -1.77
N CYS A 753 -4.78 -40.79 -2.81
CA CYS A 753 -5.95 -40.36 -3.58
C CYS A 753 -7.03 -41.46 -3.62
N HIS A 754 -6.64 -42.71 -3.89
CA HIS A 754 -7.57 -43.80 -4.22
C HIS A 754 -8.05 -44.63 -3.02
N ALA A 755 -7.82 -44.15 -1.78
CA ALA A 755 -8.29 -44.80 -0.56
C ALA A 755 -9.41 -43.99 0.11
N PRO A 756 -10.32 -44.63 0.89
CA PRO A 756 -11.25 -43.90 1.74
C PRO A 756 -10.52 -42.96 2.71
N GLY A 757 -10.98 -41.72 2.84
CA GLY A 757 -10.31 -40.72 3.70
C GLY A 757 -8.97 -40.21 3.15
N ALA A 758 -8.71 -40.42 1.86
CA ALA A 758 -7.49 -40.01 1.18
C ALA A 758 -7.14 -38.52 1.35
N ARG A 759 -5.85 -38.22 1.20
CA ARG A 759 -5.32 -36.86 1.26
C ARG A 759 -5.91 -35.99 0.16
N VAL A 760 -6.03 -36.50 -1.07
CA VAL A 760 -6.85 -35.88 -2.12
C VAL A 760 -8.15 -36.68 -2.21
N PRO A 761 -9.30 -36.10 -1.82
CA PRO A 761 -10.57 -36.83 -1.81
C PRO A 761 -11.14 -36.95 -3.23
N VAL A 762 -10.44 -37.63 -4.13
CA VAL A 762 -10.83 -37.73 -5.55
C VAL A 762 -12.18 -38.42 -5.71
N CYS A 763 -12.58 -39.34 -4.83
CA CYS A 763 -13.89 -39.97 -4.91
C CYS A 763 -15.04 -38.98 -4.70
N ASP A 764 -14.84 -37.98 -3.82
CA ASP A 764 -15.83 -36.93 -3.58
C ASP A 764 -15.99 -36.01 -4.80
N LEU A 765 -14.90 -35.79 -5.54
CA LEU A 765 -14.89 -34.98 -6.77
C LEU A 765 -15.60 -35.65 -7.96
N TYR A 766 -15.93 -36.95 -7.85
CA TYR A 766 -16.64 -37.74 -8.85
C TYR A 766 -18.02 -38.23 -8.36
N GLN A 767 -18.53 -37.70 -7.26
CA GLN A 767 -19.89 -38.00 -6.81
C GLN A 767 -20.91 -37.64 -7.91
N GLY A 768 -21.86 -38.55 -8.18
CA GLY A 768 -22.85 -38.40 -9.25
C GLY A 768 -22.36 -38.74 -10.67
N ALA A 769 -21.07 -39.03 -10.88
CA ALA A 769 -20.54 -39.41 -12.18
C ALA A 769 -20.92 -40.85 -12.57
N ALA A 770 -21.21 -41.08 -13.86
CA ALA A 770 -21.49 -42.41 -14.43
C ALA A 770 -20.26 -43.34 -14.39
N THR A 771 -19.05 -42.77 -14.40
CA THR A 771 -17.78 -43.48 -14.27
C THR A 771 -16.95 -42.85 -13.17
N ARG A 772 -16.46 -43.66 -12.22
CA ARG A 772 -15.63 -43.21 -11.10
C ARG A 772 -14.18 -43.70 -11.25
N PRO A 773 -13.20 -43.00 -10.65
CA PRO A 773 -11.82 -43.47 -10.60
C PRO A 773 -11.74 -44.84 -9.90
N PHE A 774 -10.71 -45.61 -10.25
CA PHE A 774 -10.42 -46.89 -9.60
C PHE A 774 -10.29 -46.71 -8.08
N GLY A 775 -10.91 -47.59 -7.30
CA GLY A 775 -10.89 -47.56 -5.84
C GLY A 775 -11.97 -46.69 -5.18
N CYS A 776 -12.76 -45.95 -5.96
CA CYS A 776 -13.90 -45.21 -5.41
C CYS A 776 -15.12 -46.12 -5.24
N PRO A 777 -15.77 -46.11 -4.07
CA PRO A 777 -16.95 -46.93 -3.78
C PRO A 777 -18.17 -46.51 -4.60
#